data_AF-A0A2V9T4H4-F1
#
_entry.id   AF-A0A2V9T4H4-F1
#
_cell.length_a   1.000
_cell.length_b   1.000
_cell.length_c   1.000
_cell.angle_alpha   90.00
_cell.angle_beta   90.00
_cell.angle_gamma   90.00
#
_symmetry.space_group_name_H-M   'P 1'
#
loop_
_entity.id
_entity.type
_entity.pdbx_description
1 polymer ?
#
loop_
_entity_poly.entity_id
_entity_poly.type
_entity_poly.pdbx_seq_one_letter_code
_entity_poly.pdbx_strand_id
1 'polypeptide(L)'
;MLQTGIFAGPIAGLKYQTPTVSGLTNEKGEFQYRRGERVAFLVGNTSIGSAIGAPRINLAEIVSRVDGNISKLLDPGLTNIARFLCSLDRDGSLDGGVSIDPTLHDIIGQRRINFRHDISFAGLARDPVLEFEQDPLIASLLEELSAAGVFTDRTPRELCKAATARNEVRRNILGILRFNDVKVPLQNGLYVYADVFRPAKEGKFPVIMNCGPYGRAFYHHSIADEADFDAHEEMEERYFHGNSEGQVFENHETANTVDWVPHDYVVMRVDGPGSGKNPGTLAPFGIETAEAFRDAIDWAGEQPWSNGNVGLWGMSYYAMSQHAAASLEPVHLKAMIAVGTDVDLYDEVAYTGGILNEEFFVHWYRAGVLAAVCGEPNAVDFIGMLKKASFRDSDTTAAFGPRSTILMSPEMSKVKVPLWAVACTTHMAHFHQLGSSEAYLATNTAAKKLDFWEDWFTKPYSRAAIVDHRAFFDHWLKGVDNGIMDTPPVRLEIRSGNGASYLQEENEWPIARTTYPRWFFDATPSDWKGDEYRNDFLRLSATPPIAERQVDYSAEIPLELRTGIPPCFLPVKPPAVLEIWKTGISFISEPVKEDMVFAGYGKAKLWVSSTCEDMDIYVSLRILDEQGRGVDYAGPITMGMNVPNYPLAKGWLKVSHRKIDVSRSSNYTVKHTHRKADYAPLKGNEVVPVEIEIIPNTALIRKGYRIRVDVQPFDGVDHGPRHGYDSAYHDGARNTIYTGPDRPGFIQLPIVPAQRS
;
A
#
# COMPACT_ATOMS: atom_id res chain seq x y z
N MET A 1 2.14 -19.28 -49.00
CA MET A 1 1.98 -17.83 -48.77
C MET A 1 2.98 -17.41 -47.71
N LEU A 2 3.62 -16.26 -47.88
CA LEU A 2 4.48 -15.69 -46.84
C LEU A 2 3.60 -15.16 -45.69
N GLN A 3 4.03 -15.40 -44.46
CA GLN A 3 3.43 -14.94 -43.23
C GLN A 3 4.45 -14.09 -42.48
N THR A 4 3.96 -13.09 -41.76
CA THR A 4 4.77 -12.26 -40.88
C THR A 4 4.60 -12.74 -39.45
N GLY A 5 5.72 -12.94 -38.75
CA GLY A 5 5.76 -13.22 -37.32
C GLY A 5 6.51 -12.12 -36.60
N ILE A 6 6.33 -12.01 -35.29
CA ILE A 6 7.02 -11.05 -34.43
C ILE A 6 7.92 -11.80 -33.45
N PHE A 7 9.19 -11.41 -33.38
CA PHE A 7 10.08 -11.83 -32.30
C PHE A 7 9.80 -10.96 -31.05
N ALA A 8 9.31 -11.58 -29.98
CA ALA A 8 8.88 -10.91 -28.75
C ALA A 8 10.04 -10.27 -27.98
N GLY A 9 9.75 -9.12 -27.34
CA GLY A 9 10.78 -8.22 -26.81
C GLY A 9 11.57 -7.65 -27.96
N PRO A 10 10.92 -6.81 -28.80
CA PRO A 10 11.27 -6.71 -30.20
C PRO A 10 12.76 -6.50 -30.34
N ILE A 11 13.40 -7.50 -30.96
CA ILE A 11 14.83 -7.44 -31.26
C ILE A 11 14.91 -6.98 -32.69
N ALA A 12 15.30 -5.74 -32.91
CA ALA A 12 15.54 -5.17 -34.23
C ALA A 12 16.94 -5.55 -34.72
N GLY A 13 17.07 -5.84 -36.00
CA GLY A 13 18.36 -6.22 -36.60
C GLY A 13 18.76 -7.67 -36.39
N LEU A 14 17.94 -8.52 -35.75
CA LEU A 14 18.24 -9.94 -35.57
C LEU A 14 18.13 -10.69 -36.90
N LYS A 15 19.16 -11.46 -37.27
CA LYS A 15 19.15 -12.22 -38.52
C LYS A 15 18.25 -13.44 -38.39
N TYR A 16 17.40 -13.67 -39.38
CA TYR A 16 16.57 -14.87 -39.47
C TYR A 16 16.76 -15.58 -40.81
N GLN A 17 16.63 -16.90 -40.80
CA GLN A 17 16.72 -17.75 -41.99
C GLN A 17 15.72 -18.90 -41.93
N THR A 18 15.05 -19.12 -43.05
CA THR A 18 14.17 -20.26 -43.32
C THR A 18 14.68 -20.98 -44.57
N PRO A 19 14.11 -22.13 -44.97
CA PRO A 19 14.45 -22.75 -46.24
C PRO A 19 14.19 -21.86 -47.47
N THR A 20 13.35 -20.82 -47.37
CA THR A 20 12.90 -20.04 -48.53
C THR A 20 13.08 -18.53 -48.45
N VAL A 21 13.39 -18.00 -47.26
CA VAL A 21 13.54 -16.56 -46.97
C VAL A 21 14.62 -16.35 -45.91
N SER A 22 15.35 -15.26 -46.02
CA SER A 22 16.24 -14.77 -44.97
C SER A 22 16.20 -13.25 -44.92
N GLY A 23 16.50 -12.67 -43.76
CA GLY A 23 16.56 -11.22 -43.59
C GLY A 23 16.98 -10.83 -42.19
N LEU A 24 16.77 -9.55 -41.88
CA LEU A 24 16.87 -9.01 -40.53
C LEU A 24 15.46 -8.67 -40.04
N THR A 25 15.22 -8.84 -38.75
CA THR A 25 14.01 -8.32 -38.12
C THR A 25 14.00 -6.78 -38.20
N ASN A 26 12.82 -6.19 -38.37
CA ASN A 26 12.66 -4.73 -38.34
C ASN A 26 12.53 -4.20 -36.90
N GLU A 27 12.26 -2.91 -36.74
CA GLU A 27 12.09 -2.24 -35.45
C GLU A 27 10.98 -2.84 -34.55
N LYS A 28 10.01 -3.54 -35.15
CA LYS A 28 8.94 -4.25 -34.44
C LYS A 28 9.28 -5.72 -34.15
N GLY A 29 10.48 -6.17 -34.50
CA GLY A 29 10.88 -7.57 -34.42
C GLY A 29 10.25 -8.46 -35.52
N GLU A 30 9.71 -7.89 -36.59
CA GLU A 30 8.98 -8.67 -37.61
C GLU A 30 9.92 -9.47 -38.52
N PHE A 31 9.57 -10.73 -38.79
CA PHE A 31 10.25 -11.62 -39.71
C PHE A 31 9.26 -12.34 -40.65
N GLN A 32 9.75 -12.87 -41.77
CA GLN A 32 8.93 -13.57 -42.76
C GLN A 32 9.20 -15.08 -42.77
N TYR A 33 8.15 -15.87 -42.91
CA TYR A 33 8.23 -17.34 -43.01
C TYR A 33 7.06 -17.91 -43.83
N ARG A 34 7.15 -19.17 -44.26
CA ARG A 34 6.00 -19.92 -44.78
C ARG A 34 5.51 -20.92 -43.73
N ARG A 35 4.21 -21.17 -43.70
CA ARG A 35 3.58 -22.11 -42.77
C ARG A 35 4.30 -23.45 -42.75
N GLY A 36 4.71 -23.90 -41.56
CA GLY A 36 5.42 -25.16 -41.34
C GLY A 36 6.95 -25.09 -41.48
N GLU A 37 7.50 -23.96 -41.93
CA GLU A 37 8.95 -23.77 -41.95
C GLU A 37 9.49 -23.58 -40.52
N ARG A 38 10.71 -24.11 -40.31
CA ARG A 38 11.51 -23.77 -39.15
C ARG A 38 12.31 -22.50 -39.46
N VAL A 39 12.26 -21.55 -38.53
CA VAL A 39 13.00 -20.29 -38.59
C VAL A 39 14.19 -20.39 -37.63
N ALA A 40 15.39 -20.23 -38.16
CA ALA A 40 16.61 -20.12 -37.38
C ALA A 40 16.95 -18.64 -37.17
N PHE A 41 17.36 -18.27 -35.95
CA PHE A 41 17.75 -16.91 -35.59
C PHE A 41 19.24 -16.87 -35.26
N LEU A 42 19.90 -15.80 -35.70
CA LEU A 42 21.36 -15.67 -35.66
C LEU A 42 21.81 -14.23 -35.36
N VAL A 43 23.02 -14.11 -34.81
CA VAL A 43 23.82 -12.87 -34.82
C VAL A 43 25.14 -13.17 -35.52
N GLY A 44 25.50 -12.40 -36.55
CA GLY A 44 26.51 -12.82 -37.54
C GLY A 44 26.15 -14.17 -38.18
N ASN A 45 26.99 -15.19 -37.97
CA ASN A 45 26.72 -16.60 -38.28
C ASN A 45 26.55 -17.48 -37.03
N THR A 46 26.48 -16.88 -35.85
CA THR A 46 26.23 -17.59 -34.59
C THR A 46 24.74 -17.85 -34.44
N SER A 47 24.34 -19.12 -34.46
CA SER A 47 22.95 -19.52 -34.20
C SER A 47 22.61 -19.35 -32.72
N ILE A 48 21.53 -18.64 -32.43
CA ILE A 48 20.98 -18.50 -31.07
C ILE A 48 19.79 -19.43 -30.82
N GLY A 49 19.21 -20.03 -31.86
CA GLY A 49 18.12 -20.99 -31.72
C GLY A 49 17.24 -21.10 -32.95
N SER A 50 16.23 -21.96 -32.88
CA SER A 50 15.22 -22.08 -33.94
C SER A 50 13.89 -22.60 -33.42
N ALA A 51 12.80 -22.16 -34.04
CA ALA A 51 11.45 -22.63 -33.75
C ALA A 51 10.64 -22.80 -35.04
N ILE A 52 9.48 -23.45 -34.96
CA ILE A 52 8.52 -23.44 -36.08
C ILE A 52 7.96 -22.02 -36.21
N GLY A 53 7.88 -21.50 -37.43
CA GLY A 53 7.36 -20.17 -37.70
C GLY A 53 5.95 -19.99 -37.14
N ALA A 54 5.74 -18.92 -36.38
CA ALA A 54 4.50 -18.60 -35.67
C ALA A 54 4.25 -17.08 -35.69
N PRO A 55 3.01 -16.62 -35.45
CA PRO A 55 2.68 -15.18 -35.39
C PRO A 55 3.48 -14.42 -34.33
N ARG A 56 3.86 -15.09 -33.24
CA ARG A 56 4.74 -14.58 -32.20
C ARG A 56 5.72 -15.69 -31.82
N ILE A 57 7.00 -15.35 -31.73
CA ILE A 57 8.07 -16.22 -31.24
C ILE A 57 8.83 -15.46 -30.16
N ASN A 58 9.22 -16.09 -29.06
CA ASN A 58 10.08 -15.50 -28.04
C ASN A 58 11.37 -16.31 -27.84
N LEU A 59 12.31 -15.77 -27.05
CA LEU A 59 13.62 -16.38 -26.86
C LEU A 59 13.56 -17.78 -26.22
N ALA A 60 12.61 -18.02 -25.31
CA ALA A 60 12.44 -19.33 -24.68
C ALA A 60 11.94 -20.41 -25.65
N GLU A 61 11.20 -20.03 -26.70
CA GLU A 61 10.68 -20.98 -27.72
C GLU A 61 11.75 -21.44 -28.71
N ILE A 62 12.77 -20.62 -28.98
CA ILE A 62 13.85 -20.98 -29.91
C ILE A 62 14.92 -21.87 -29.26
N VAL A 63 14.89 -22.01 -27.92
CA VAL A 63 15.78 -22.88 -27.13
C VAL A 63 15.06 -24.18 -26.78
N SER A 64 15.34 -25.24 -27.54
CA SER A 64 14.68 -26.56 -27.41
C SER A 64 14.59 -27.19 -26.01
N ARG A 65 15.54 -26.91 -25.10
CA ARG A 65 15.50 -27.40 -23.70
C ARG A 65 14.43 -26.69 -22.86
N VAL A 66 14.19 -25.43 -23.18
CA VAL A 66 13.21 -24.56 -22.54
C VAL A 66 11.84 -24.76 -23.17
N ASP A 67 11.77 -24.77 -24.50
CA ASP A 67 10.56 -25.02 -25.29
C ASP A 67 9.38 -24.11 -24.88
N GLY A 68 9.69 -22.81 -24.72
CA GLY A 68 8.72 -21.79 -24.31
C GLY A 68 8.27 -21.86 -22.84
N ASN A 69 8.77 -22.83 -22.05
CA ASN A 69 8.34 -23.00 -20.66
C ASN A 69 8.99 -21.97 -19.72
N ILE A 70 8.18 -21.04 -19.20
CA ILE A 70 8.59 -19.98 -18.28
C ILE A 70 9.17 -20.50 -16.95
N SER A 71 8.88 -21.74 -16.55
CA SER A 71 9.50 -22.35 -15.37
C SER A 71 10.94 -22.81 -15.61
N LYS A 72 11.43 -22.75 -16.85
CA LYS A 72 12.79 -23.16 -17.24
C LYS A 72 13.71 -21.98 -17.58
N LEU A 73 13.39 -20.76 -17.15
CA LEU A 73 14.22 -19.58 -17.41
C LEU A 73 15.64 -19.66 -16.85
N LEU A 74 15.87 -20.52 -15.84
CA LEU A 74 17.19 -20.79 -15.27
C LEU A 74 18.06 -21.72 -16.15
N ASP A 75 17.60 -22.15 -17.33
CA ASP A 75 18.45 -22.90 -18.26
C ASP A 75 19.67 -22.03 -18.64
N PRO A 76 20.92 -22.51 -18.44
CA PRO A 76 22.11 -21.70 -18.68
C PRO A 76 22.26 -21.27 -20.14
N GLY A 77 21.83 -22.12 -21.08
CA GLY A 77 21.88 -21.80 -22.50
C GLY A 77 20.98 -20.62 -22.84
N LEU A 78 19.73 -20.64 -22.37
CA LEU A 78 18.81 -19.51 -22.53
C LEU A 78 19.36 -18.24 -21.85
N THR A 79 19.81 -18.36 -20.60
CA THR A 79 20.37 -17.22 -19.84
C THR A 79 21.51 -16.57 -20.63
N ASN A 80 22.48 -17.35 -21.10
CA ASN A 80 23.66 -16.82 -21.79
C ASN A 80 23.31 -16.21 -23.16
N ILE A 81 22.36 -16.81 -23.90
CA ILE A 81 21.83 -16.21 -25.13
C ILE A 81 21.17 -14.87 -24.83
N ALA A 82 20.32 -14.80 -23.80
CA ALA A 82 19.61 -13.58 -23.41
C ALA A 82 20.60 -12.48 -23.01
N ARG A 83 21.57 -12.80 -22.14
CA ARG A 83 22.64 -11.88 -21.72
C ARG A 83 23.40 -11.34 -22.92
N PHE A 84 23.78 -12.24 -23.84
CA PHE A 84 24.48 -11.86 -25.06
C PHE A 84 23.65 -10.85 -25.85
N LEU A 85 22.41 -11.18 -26.22
CA LEU A 85 21.54 -10.30 -27.00
C LEU A 85 21.30 -8.94 -26.34
N CYS A 86 21.00 -8.92 -25.03
CA CYS A 86 20.80 -7.67 -24.29
C CYS A 86 22.06 -6.79 -24.29
N SER A 87 23.25 -7.39 -24.32
CA SER A 87 24.52 -6.65 -24.37
C SER A 87 24.82 -6.05 -25.75
N LEU A 88 24.12 -6.50 -26.80
CA LEU A 88 24.28 -5.96 -28.16
C LEU A 88 23.36 -4.78 -28.44
N ASP A 89 22.54 -4.38 -27.45
CA ASP A 89 21.70 -3.22 -27.61
C ASP A 89 22.55 -1.95 -27.86
N ARG A 90 22.08 -1.14 -28.81
CA ARG A 90 22.79 0.02 -29.32
C ARG A 90 23.04 1.07 -28.25
N ASP A 91 22.06 1.42 -27.42
CA ASP A 91 22.22 2.41 -26.36
C ASP A 91 22.42 1.77 -24.98
N GLY A 92 22.14 0.47 -24.86
CA GLY A 92 22.27 -0.28 -23.63
C GLY A 92 21.09 -0.12 -22.68
N SER A 93 20.01 0.49 -23.16
CA SER A 93 18.70 0.46 -22.53
C SER A 93 17.89 -0.68 -23.14
N LEU A 94 17.25 -1.47 -22.28
CA LEU A 94 16.34 -2.53 -22.74
C LEU A 94 14.90 -2.00 -22.88
N ASP A 95 14.73 -0.69 -22.83
CA ASP A 95 13.44 -0.04 -22.87
C ASP A 95 12.79 -0.19 -24.24
N GLY A 96 11.65 -0.88 -24.25
CA GLY A 96 10.90 -1.15 -25.47
C GLY A 96 11.50 -2.22 -26.40
N GLY A 97 12.67 -2.78 -26.14
CA GLY A 97 13.27 -3.85 -26.95
C GLY A 97 14.80 -3.83 -26.99
N VAL A 98 15.38 -4.54 -27.95
CA VAL A 98 16.82 -4.54 -28.25
C VAL A 98 17.02 -4.11 -29.70
N SER A 99 17.90 -3.15 -29.95
CA SER A 99 18.26 -2.69 -31.30
C SER A 99 19.71 -3.05 -31.63
N ILE A 100 19.90 -3.98 -32.57
CA ILE A 100 21.22 -4.44 -33.02
C ILE A 100 21.67 -3.63 -34.24
N ASP A 101 22.85 -3.00 -34.16
CA ASP A 101 23.47 -2.34 -35.32
C ASP A 101 23.85 -3.37 -36.40
N PRO A 102 23.48 -3.19 -37.67
CA PRO A 102 23.79 -4.15 -38.73
C PRO A 102 25.28 -4.48 -38.88
N THR A 103 26.18 -3.52 -38.60
CA THR A 103 27.64 -3.67 -38.71
C THR A 103 28.18 -4.74 -37.75
N LEU A 104 27.49 -4.94 -36.63
CA LEU A 104 27.84 -5.92 -35.60
C LEU A 104 27.81 -7.36 -36.13
N HIS A 105 26.97 -7.64 -37.14
CA HIS A 105 26.93 -8.96 -37.78
C HIS A 105 28.25 -9.31 -38.49
N ASP A 106 28.91 -8.34 -39.10
CA ASP A 106 30.17 -8.54 -39.80
C ASP A 106 31.33 -8.71 -38.82
N ILE A 107 31.33 -7.95 -37.71
CA ILE A 107 32.35 -8.03 -36.66
C ILE A 107 32.29 -9.38 -35.92
N ILE A 108 31.08 -9.83 -35.56
CA ILE A 108 30.89 -11.18 -34.99
C ILE A 108 31.28 -12.25 -36.01
N GLY A 109 30.88 -12.05 -37.27
CA GLY A 109 31.29 -12.89 -38.39
C GLY A 109 31.01 -14.38 -38.14
N GLN A 110 32.07 -15.20 -38.15
CA GLN A 110 32.01 -16.66 -37.97
C GLN A 110 32.43 -17.15 -36.57
N ARG A 111 32.53 -16.26 -35.57
CA ARG A 111 32.90 -16.66 -34.20
C ARG A 111 31.95 -17.70 -33.66
N ARG A 112 32.47 -18.76 -33.05
CA ARG A 112 31.65 -19.81 -32.43
C ARG A 112 31.51 -19.52 -30.95
N ILE A 113 30.35 -18.98 -30.57
CA ILE A 113 30.03 -18.70 -29.17
C ILE A 113 29.40 -19.94 -28.54
N ASN A 114 29.96 -20.40 -27.42
CA ASN A 114 29.40 -21.52 -26.66
C ASN A 114 28.45 -21.01 -25.58
N PHE A 115 27.15 -20.90 -25.88
CA PHE A 115 26.18 -20.47 -24.86
C PHE A 115 25.93 -21.48 -23.74
N ARG A 116 26.33 -22.75 -23.92
CA ARG A 116 25.90 -23.84 -23.02
C ARG A 116 26.89 -24.15 -21.91
N HIS A 117 28.19 -24.06 -22.21
CA HIS A 117 29.25 -24.47 -21.26
C HIS A 117 28.97 -25.83 -20.58
N ASP A 118 28.34 -26.76 -21.32
CA ASP A 118 27.79 -28.01 -20.81
C ASP A 118 28.83 -29.15 -20.64
N ILE A 119 30.08 -28.93 -21.07
CA ILE A 119 31.18 -29.90 -20.98
C ILE A 119 32.41 -29.24 -20.34
N SER A 120 32.63 -29.53 -19.05
CA SER A 120 33.91 -29.29 -18.36
C SER A 120 34.77 -30.55 -18.46
N PHE A 121 35.92 -30.48 -19.15
CA PHE A 121 36.90 -31.57 -19.21
C PHE A 121 37.58 -31.86 -17.86
N ALA A 122 37.29 -31.09 -16.81
CA ALA A 122 37.97 -31.14 -15.51
C ALA A 122 37.16 -31.81 -14.37
N GLY A 123 35.95 -32.35 -14.63
CA GLY A 123 35.20 -33.12 -13.63
C GLY A 123 34.69 -32.36 -12.40
N LEU A 124 34.84 -31.03 -12.36
CA LEU A 124 34.23 -30.16 -11.36
C LEU A 124 32.93 -29.59 -11.95
N ALA A 125 31.83 -29.64 -11.17
CA ALA A 125 30.61 -28.93 -11.49
C ALA A 125 30.91 -27.42 -11.45
N ARG A 126 31.12 -26.83 -12.61
CA ARG A 126 31.27 -25.39 -12.79
C ARG A 126 29.94 -24.81 -13.19
N ASP A 127 29.65 -23.61 -12.71
CA ASP A 127 28.46 -22.86 -13.07
C ASP A 127 28.57 -22.39 -14.52
N PRO A 128 27.76 -22.91 -15.47
CA PRO A 128 27.88 -22.57 -16.89
C PRO A 128 27.53 -21.10 -17.20
N VAL A 129 26.81 -20.42 -16.31
CA VAL A 129 26.52 -18.97 -16.44
C VAL A 129 27.75 -18.16 -16.05
N LEU A 130 28.44 -18.56 -14.99
CA LEU A 130 29.70 -17.93 -14.57
C LEU A 130 30.83 -18.18 -15.59
N GLU A 131 30.90 -19.37 -16.17
CA GLU A 131 31.90 -19.64 -17.22
C GLU A 131 31.71 -18.75 -18.44
N PHE A 132 30.47 -18.50 -18.85
CA PHE A 132 30.17 -17.62 -19.98
C PHE A 132 30.54 -16.16 -19.68
N GLU A 133 30.32 -15.71 -18.44
CA GLU A 133 30.73 -14.38 -17.99
C GLU A 133 32.25 -14.19 -18.01
N GLN A 134 33.00 -15.24 -17.70
CA GLN A 134 34.46 -15.23 -17.67
C GLN A 134 35.10 -15.64 -19.00
N ASP A 135 34.30 -15.89 -20.04
CA ASP A 135 34.81 -16.32 -21.35
C ASP A 135 35.59 -15.17 -22.02
N PRO A 136 36.92 -15.32 -22.24
CA PRO A 136 37.73 -14.30 -22.87
C PRO A 136 37.25 -13.92 -24.29
N LEU A 137 36.58 -14.84 -24.99
CA LEU A 137 35.99 -14.57 -26.30
C LEU A 137 34.87 -13.52 -26.20
N ILE A 138 34.05 -13.57 -25.16
CA ILE A 138 32.95 -12.63 -24.95
C ILE A 138 33.49 -11.26 -24.58
N ALA A 139 34.44 -11.20 -23.63
CA ALA A 139 35.07 -9.95 -23.23
C ALA A 139 35.76 -9.24 -24.41
N SER A 140 36.58 -9.96 -25.17
CA SER A 140 37.27 -9.42 -26.35
C SER A 140 36.32 -9.00 -27.46
N LEU A 141 35.21 -9.72 -27.66
CA LEU A 141 34.19 -9.35 -28.62
C LEU A 141 33.49 -8.04 -28.24
N LEU A 142 33.08 -7.88 -26.97
CA LEU A 142 32.44 -6.64 -26.53
C LEU A 142 33.40 -5.45 -26.61
N GLU A 143 34.67 -5.64 -26.28
CA GLU A 143 35.71 -4.62 -26.44
C GLU A 143 35.87 -4.18 -27.91
N GLU A 144 35.92 -5.12 -28.84
CA GLU A 144 36.03 -4.84 -30.27
C GLU A 144 34.79 -4.14 -30.83
N LEU A 145 33.60 -4.54 -30.39
CA LEU A 145 32.35 -3.86 -30.73
C LEU A 145 32.33 -2.43 -30.19
N SER A 146 32.74 -2.22 -28.94
CA SER A 146 32.89 -0.88 -28.37
C SER A 146 33.89 -0.04 -29.15
N ALA A 147 35.04 -0.60 -29.53
CA ALA A 147 36.05 0.08 -30.34
C ALA A 147 35.57 0.40 -31.76
N ALA A 148 34.68 -0.41 -32.31
CA ALA A 148 34.07 -0.19 -33.62
C ALA A 148 32.98 0.91 -33.61
N GLY A 149 32.57 1.39 -32.43
CA GLY A 149 31.60 2.48 -32.31
C GLY A 149 30.16 2.09 -32.68
N VAL A 150 29.80 0.80 -32.57
CA VAL A 150 28.42 0.33 -32.83
C VAL A 150 27.45 0.68 -31.71
N PHE A 151 27.95 1.00 -30.51
CA PHE A 151 27.15 1.45 -29.37
C PHE A 151 27.13 2.98 -29.29
N THR A 152 25.98 3.55 -29.01
CA THR A 152 25.80 5.00 -28.85
C THR A 152 26.05 5.47 -27.43
N ASP A 153 25.79 4.63 -26.44
CA ASP A 153 25.94 4.92 -25.01
C ASP A 153 26.51 3.72 -24.24
N ARG A 154 26.87 3.92 -22.97
CA ARG A 154 27.43 2.88 -22.06
C ARG A 154 28.58 2.09 -22.70
N THR A 155 29.62 2.81 -23.13
CA THR A 155 30.85 2.27 -23.73
C THR A 155 32.06 2.52 -22.81
N PRO A 156 32.97 1.54 -22.59
CA PRO A 156 32.95 0.18 -23.16
C PRO A 156 31.76 -0.64 -22.64
N ARG A 157 31.25 -1.52 -23.50
CA ARG A 157 30.06 -2.33 -23.23
C ARG A 157 30.44 -3.51 -22.35
N GLU A 158 29.66 -3.71 -21.31
CA GLU A 158 29.77 -4.90 -20.46
C GLU A 158 28.68 -5.93 -20.77
N LEU A 159 28.93 -7.18 -20.38
CA LEU A 159 27.96 -8.26 -20.52
C LEU A 159 26.81 -8.04 -19.51
N CYS A 160 25.59 -8.01 -20.02
CA CYS A 160 24.35 -7.89 -19.24
C CYS A 160 24.30 -8.94 -18.12
N LYS A 161 23.82 -8.53 -16.93
CA LYS A 161 23.67 -9.41 -15.77
C LYS A 161 22.61 -10.49 -16.03
N ALA A 162 22.78 -11.62 -15.36
CA ALA A 162 21.95 -12.79 -15.58
C ALA A 162 20.48 -12.56 -15.14
N ALA A 163 20.29 -11.90 -13.99
CA ALA A 163 18.96 -11.52 -13.49
C ALA A 163 18.23 -10.62 -14.47
N THR A 164 18.87 -9.52 -14.91
CA THR A 164 18.32 -8.58 -15.90
C THR A 164 17.87 -9.30 -17.18
N ALA A 165 18.75 -10.12 -17.75
CA ALA A 165 18.43 -10.85 -18.98
C ALA A 165 17.25 -11.83 -18.81
N ARG A 166 17.17 -12.54 -17.68
CA ARG A 166 16.05 -13.45 -17.41
C ARG A 166 14.74 -12.72 -17.16
N ASN A 167 14.78 -11.58 -16.47
CA ASN A 167 13.61 -10.73 -16.25
C ASN A 167 13.07 -10.19 -17.57
N GLU A 168 13.94 -9.77 -18.50
CA GLU A 168 13.50 -9.39 -19.85
C GLU A 168 12.83 -10.54 -20.60
N VAL A 169 13.41 -11.75 -20.57
CA VAL A 169 12.77 -12.91 -21.20
C VAL A 169 11.40 -13.19 -20.58
N ARG A 170 11.26 -13.07 -19.27
CA ARG A 170 9.97 -13.23 -18.56
C ARG A 170 8.94 -12.20 -19.04
N ARG A 171 9.29 -10.92 -19.04
CA ARG A 171 8.43 -9.82 -19.51
C ARG A 171 8.01 -10.05 -20.97
N ASN A 172 8.93 -10.49 -21.82
CA ASN A 172 8.65 -10.79 -23.23
C ASN A 172 7.68 -11.97 -23.44
N ILE A 173 7.81 -13.03 -22.65
CA ILE A 173 6.86 -14.16 -22.64
C ILE A 173 5.47 -13.67 -22.21
N LEU A 174 5.41 -12.83 -21.17
CA LEU A 174 4.16 -12.27 -20.64
C LEU A 174 3.57 -11.14 -21.49
N GLY A 175 4.30 -10.68 -22.52
CA GLY A 175 3.84 -9.60 -23.40
C GLY A 175 3.93 -8.22 -22.77
N ILE A 176 4.93 -7.99 -21.93
CA ILE A 176 5.17 -6.72 -21.21
C ILE A 176 6.38 -6.03 -21.84
N LEU A 177 6.24 -4.74 -22.18
CA LEU A 177 7.35 -3.84 -22.50
C LEU A 177 7.54 -2.87 -21.32
N ARG A 178 8.78 -2.68 -20.90
CA ARG A 178 9.17 -1.71 -19.87
C ARG A 178 9.82 -0.49 -20.50
N PHE A 179 9.59 0.68 -19.90
CA PHE A 179 10.26 1.94 -20.18
C PHE A 179 10.56 2.61 -18.83
N ASN A 180 11.84 2.78 -18.49
CA ASN A 180 12.25 3.36 -17.23
C ASN A 180 12.50 4.87 -17.34
N ASP A 181 12.38 5.58 -16.22
CA ASP A 181 12.73 7.00 -16.13
C ASP A 181 12.11 7.86 -17.27
N VAL A 182 10.86 7.54 -17.65
CA VAL A 182 10.08 8.31 -18.61
C VAL A 182 9.79 9.68 -18.01
N LYS A 183 10.29 10.72 -18.67
CA LYS A 183 10.18 12.11 -18.19
C LYS A 183 8.80 12.70 -18.51
N VAL A 184 8.03 12.98 -17.48
CA VAL A 184 6.69 13.58 -17.55
C VAL A 184 6.80 15.08 -17.25
N PRO A 185 6.49 15.97 -18.21
CA PRO A 185 6.51 17.41 -17.97
C PRO A 185 5.33 17.84 -17.09
N LEU A 186 5.57 18.79 -16.17
CA LEU A 186 4.55 19.38 -15.30
C LEU A 186 4.17 20.79 -15.76
N GLN A 187 2.97 21.24 -15.41
CA GLN A 187 2.48 22.58 -15.77
C GLN A 187 3.29 23.71 -15.11
N ASN A 188 3.91 23.43 -13.96
CA ASN A 188 4.76 24.39 -13.24
C ASN A 188 6.18 24.52 -13.84
N GLY A 189 6.49 23.83 -14.95
CA GLY A 189 7.78 23.85 -15.63
C GLY A 189 8.82 22.86 -15.08
N LEU A 190 8.51 22.14 -14.00
CA LEU A 190 9.29 20.98 -13.55
C LEU A 190 8.93 19.72 -14.36
N TYR A 191 9.43 18.59 -13.92
CA TYR A 191 9.09 17.26 -14.45
C TYR A 191 9.18 16.23 -13.34
N VAL A 192 8.53 15.08 -13.55
CA VAL A 192 8.71 13.87 -12.73
C VAL A 192 9.07 12.68 -13.62
N TYR A 193 9.74 11.68 -13.05
CA TYR A 193 10.06 10.43 -13.70
C TYR A 193 9.03 9.36 -13.35
N ALA A 194 8.77 8.52 -14.34
CA ALA A 194 7.88 7.39 -14.22
C ALA A 194 8.44 6.14 -14.91
N ASP A 195 8.15 4.97 -14.35
CA ASP A 195 8.34 3.71 -15.08
C ASP A 195 7.00 3.31 -15.71
N VAL A 196 7.03 2.96 -16.99
CA VAL A 196 5.84 2.62 -17.80
C VAL A 196 5.95 1.19 -18.29
N PHE A 197 4.99 0.36 -17.92
CA PHE A 197 4.85 -1.03 -18.35
C PHE A 197 3.61 -1.18 -19.22
N ARG A 198 3.76 -1.58 -20.49
CA ARG A 198 2.65 -1.63 -21.44
C ARG A 198 2.61 -2.92 -22.27
N PRO A 199 1.44 -3.29 -22.84
CA PRO A 199 1.32 -4.48 -23.66
C PRO A 199 2.24 -4.43 -24.89
N ALA A 200 2.92 -5.55 -25.17
CA ALA A 200 3.82 -5.74 -26.31
C ALA A 200 3.04 -6.04 -27.60
N LYS A 201 2.05 -5.20 -27.91
CA LYS A 201 1.19 -5.27 -29.10
C LYS A 201 0.67 -3.89 -29.47
N GLU A 202 0.24 -3.74 -30.72
CA GLU A 202 -0.43 -2.52 -31.17
C GLU A 202 -1.78 -2.35 -30.48
N GLY A 203 -2.16 -1.11 -30.18
CA GLY A 203 -3.42 -0.80 -29.54
C GLY A 203 -3.33 0.43 -28.65
N LYS A 204 -4.49 0.81 -28.11
CA LYS A 204 -4.65 1.84 -27.10
C LYS A 204 -5.29 1.21 -25.87
N PHE A 205 -4.68 1.40 -24.72
CA PHE A 205 -5.02 0.70 -23.49
C PHE A 205 -5.34 1.69 -22.36
N PRO A 206 -6.24 1.34 -21.43
CA PRO A 206 -6.38 2.10 -20.19
C PRO A 206 -5.11 2.07 -19.36
N VAL A 207 -4.88 3.13 -18.58
CA VAL A 207 -3.71 3.30 -17.73
C VAL A 207 -4.08 3.13 -16.28
N ILE A 208 -3.28 2.39 -15.52
CA ILE A 208 -3.32 2.30 -14.07
C ILE A 208 -2.11 3.05 -13.53
N MET A 209 -2.33 3.97 -12.59
CA MET A 209 -1.28 4.85 -12.10
C MET A 209 -1.27 5.01 -10.58
N ASN A 210 -0.08 5.18 -10.03
CA ASN A 210 0.16 5.63 -8.66
C ASN A 210 1.24 6.73 -8.64
N CYS A 211 1.19 7.63 -7.66
CA CYS A 211 2.19 8.68 -7.46
C CYS A 211 2.46 8.92 -5.98
N GLY A 212 3.74 8.96 -5.59
CA GLY A 212 4.14 9.05 -4.19
C GLY A 212 5.66 9.03 -3.98
N PRO A 213 6.11 8.99 -2.71
CA PRO A 213 7.51 9.26 -2.36
C PRO A 213 8.32 8.01 -2.03
N TYR A 214 7.79 6.80 -2.28
CA TYR A 214 8.44 5.55 -1.84
C TYR A 214 9.45 4.98 -2.85
N GLY A 215 9.61 5.63 -3.99
CA GLY A 215 10.52 5.18 -5.03
C GLY A 215 9.96 4.01 -5.84
N ARG A 216 10.65 3.71 -6.95
CA ARG A 216 10.24 2.67 -7.92
C ARG A 216 10.92 1.31 -7.72
N ALA A 217 11.74 1.13 -6.68
CA ALA A 217 12.30 -0.18 -6.33
C ALA A 217 11.28 -1.11 -5.64
N PHE A 218 11.62 -2.36 -5.34
CA PHE A 218 10.66 -3.32 -4.75
C PHE A 218 10.05 -2.84 -3.41
N TYR A 219 10.86 -2.23 -2.55
CA TYR A 219 10.44 -1.78 -1.23
C TYR A 219 11.15 -0.47 -0.85
N HIS A 220 10.35 0.59 -0.64
CA HIS A 220 10.76 1.91 -0.11
C HIS A 220 12.20 2.35 -0.46
N HIS A 221 12.51 2.40 -1.74
CA HIS A 221 13.82 2.79 -2.26
C HIS A 221 13.71 3.22 -3.73
N SER A 222 14.69 3.97 -4.20
CA SER A 222 14.79 4.42 -5.60
C SER A 222 15.95 3.76 -6.32
N ILE A 223 15.92 3.73 -7.64
CA ILE A 223 17.03 3.20 -8.45
C ILE A 223 17.95 4.37 -8.80
N ALA A 224 18.91 4.71 -7.93
CA ALA A 224 19.74 5.90 -8.09
C ALA A 224 20.88 5.70 -9.09
N ASP A 225 21.49 4.53 -9.05
CA ASP A 225 22.66 4.15 -9.85
C ASP A 225 22.56 2.71 -10.39
N GLU A 226 23.64 2.23 -11.01
CA GLU A 226 23.71 0.89 -11.61
C GLU A 226 23.72 -0.22 -10.57
N ALA A 227 24.27 0.00 -9.37
CA ALA A 227 24.26 -0.99 -8.31
C ALA A 227 22.86 -1.19 -7.73
N ASP A 228 22.10 -0.10 -7.56
CA ASP A 228 20.69 -0.18 -7.19
C ASP A 228 19.85 -0.91 -8.25
N PHE A 229 20.13 -0.65 -9.53
CA PHE A 229 19.45 -1.33 -10.64
C PHE A 229 19.73 -2.84 -10.63
N ASP A 230 20.99 -3.24 -10.46
CA ASP A 230 21.37 -4.65 -10.36
C ASP A 230 20.69 -5.32 -9.15
N ALA A 231 20.69 -4.66 -7.99
CA ALA A 231 20.02 -5.15 -6.78
C ALA A 231 18.50 -5.30 -6.97
N HIS A 232 17.88 -4.37 -7.70
CA HIS A 232 16.46 -4.43 -8.06
C HIS A 232 16.16 -5.63 -8.97
N GLU A 233 16.94 -5.85 -10.03
CA GLU A 233 16.73 -6.97 -10.95
C GLU A 233 16.95 -8.33 -10.27
N GLU A 234 17.94 -8.44 -9.38
CA GLU A 234 18.15 -9.64 -8.54
C GLU A 234 16.97 -9.91 -7.61
N MET A 235 16.37 -8.85 -7.03
CA MET A 235 15.16 -8.97 -6.21
C MET A 235 13.95 -9.44 -7.02
N GLU A 236 13.74 -8.86 -8.21
CA GLU A 236 12.69 -9.31 -9.12
C GLU A 236 12.86 -10.78 -9.51
N GLU A 237 14.11 -11.20 -9.75
CA GLU A 237 14.38 -12.59 -10.06
C GLU A 237 13.96 -13.50 -8.90
N ARG A 238 14.37 -13.20 -7.67
CA ARG A 238 13.97 -13.99 -6.49
C ARG A 238 12.46 -14.03 -6.28
N TYR A 239 11.77 -12.92 -6.56
CA TYR A 239 10.31 -12.86 -6.49
C TYR A 239 9.64 -13.87 -7.45
N PHE A 240 10.06 -13.93 -8.71
CA PHE A 240 9.48 -14.87 -9.67
C PHE A 240 10.06 -16.30 -9.59
N HIS A 241 11.24 -16.47 -8.99
CA HIS A 241 11.93 -17.75 -8.87
C HIS A 241 11.99 -18.22 -7.42
N GLY A 242 10.92 -18.89 -7.01
CA GLY A 242 10.81 -19.52 -5.69
C GLY A 242 10.23 -18.61 -4.61
N ASN A 243 10.29 -17.28 -4.78
CA ASN A 243 9.74 -16.30 -3.86
C ASN A 243 10.10 -16.62 -2.40
N SER A 244 11.39 -16.85 -2.13
CA SER A 244 11.87 -17.30 -0.81
C SER A 244 11.55 -16.32 0.32
N GLU A 245 11.30 -15.06 -0.04
CA GLU A 245 10.97 -13.97 0.87
C GLU A 245 9.45 -13.82 1.10
N GLY A 246 8.61 -14.56 0.37
CA GLY A 246 7.15 -14.54 0.53
C GLY A 246 6.48 -13.24 0.12
N GLN A 247 7.10 -12.47 -0.77
CA GLN A 247 6.57 -11.19 -1.24
C GLN A 247 5.30 -11.39 -2.07
N VAL A 248 4.37 -10.44 -2.00
CA VAL A 248 3.10 -10.48 -2.77
C VAL A 248 3.05 -9.41 -3.86
N PHE A 249 4.07 -8.56 -3.93
CA PHE A 249 4.13 -7.39 -4.80
C PHE A 249 5.46 -7.30 -5.57
N GLU A 250 5.43 -6.62 -6.71
CA GLU A 250 6.59 -6.23 -7.50
C GLU A 250 7.15 -4.85 -7.10
N ASN A 251 6.33 -4.01 -6.48
CA ASN A 251 6.67 -2.72 -5.91
C ASN A 251 5.65 -2.42 -4.82
N HIS A 252 6.13 -2.19 -3.60
CA HIS A 252 5.31 -2.10 -2.41
C HIS A 252 4.16 -1.09 -2.59
N GLU A 253 2.94 -1.52 -2.24
CA GLU A 253 1.69 -0.71 -2.29
C GLU A 253 1.21 -0.29 -3.69
N THR A 254 1.73 -0.88 -4.78
CA THR A 254 1.33 -0.56 -6.16
C THR A 254 0.95 -1.78 -6.99
N ALA A 255 0.36 -1.56 -8.15
CA ALA A 255 -0.12 -2.62 -9.02
C ALA A 255 1.04 -3.48 -9.57
N ASN A 256 0.90 -4.80 -9.48
CA ASN A 256 1.82 -5.76 -10.10
C ASN A 256 1.69 -5.75 -11.62
N THR A 257 2.78 -5.60 -12.35
CA THR A 257 2.73 -5.53 -13.81
C THR A 257 2.18 -6.81 -14.41
N VAL A 258 2.49 -7.98 -13.84
CA VAL A 258 2.04 -9.29 -14.34
C VAL A 258 0.55 -9.55 -14.15
N ASP A 259 -0.11 -8.87 -13.21
CA ASP A 259 -1.54 -9.02 -12.95
C ASP A 259 -2.40 -8.14 -13.87
N TRP A 260 -1.82 -7.08 -14.44
CA TRP A 260 -2.55 -6.05 -15.16
C TRP A 260 -2.15 -5.92 -16.63
N VAL A 261 -0.84 -5.90 -16.94
CA VAL A 261 -0.36 -5.65 -18.31
C VAL A 261 -0.76 -6.76 -19.29
N PRO A 262 -0.67 -8.07 -18.95
CA PRO A 262 -1.18 -9.14 -19.81
C PRO A 262 -2.69 -9.08 -20.06
N HIS A 263 -3.42 -8.29 -19.27
CA HIS A 263 -4.86 -8.05 -19.39
C HIS A 263 -5.18 -6.70 -20.05
N ASP A 264 -4.27 -6.19 -20.89
CA ASP A 264 -4.47 -5.02 -21.74
C ASP A 264 -4.63 -3.71 -20.95
N TYR A 265 -3.81 -3.55 -19.92
CA TYR A 265 -3.59 -2.30 -19.19
C TYR A 265 -2.15 -1.81 -19.36
N VAL A 266 -1.97 -0.50 -19.31
CA VAL A 266 -0.65 0.09 -18.99
C VAL A 266 -0.58 0.29 -17.47
N VAL A 267 0.55 -0.03 -16.86
CA VAL A 267 0.86 0.30 -15.47
C VAL A 267 1.95 1.37 -15.47
N MET A 268 1.72 2.48 -14.76
CA MET A 268 2.65 3.60 -14.67
C MET A 268 2.91 3.97 -13.21
N ARG A 269 4.17 3.86 -12.78
CA ARG A 269 4.61 4.19 -11.41
C ARG A 269 5.34 5.51 -11.43
N VAL A 270 4.85 6.51 -10.68
CA VAL A 270 5.39 7.87 -10.69
C VAL A 270 6.01 8.20 -9.33
N ASP A 271 7.24 8.70 -9.32
CA ASP A 271 7.79 9.32 -8.12
C ASP A 271 7.31 10.77 -8.05
N GLY A 272 6.94 11.25 -6.87
CA GLY A 272 6.54 12.64 -6.65
C GLY A 272 7.73 13.63 -6.68
N PRO A 273 7.46 14.95 -6.66
CA PRO A 273 8.49 15.98 -6.54
C PRO A 273 9.42 15.75 -5.33
N GLY A 274 10.73 15.92 -5.53
CA GLY A 274 11.76 15.72 -4.50
C GLY A 274 11.99 14.27 -4.05
N SER A 275 11.27 13.29 -4.61
CA SER A 275 11.53 11.86 -4.40
C SER A 275 12.26 11.23 -5.59
N GLY A 276 12.99 10.13 -5.36
CA GLY A 276 13.83 9.52 -6.38
C GLY A 276 14.81 10.54 -6.99
N LYS A 277 14.84 10.58 -8.33
CA LYS A 277 15.68 11.51 -9.12
C LYS A 277 14.96 12.84 -9.45
N ASN A 278 13.77 13.08 -8.92
CA ASN A 278 12.94 14.19 -9.35
C ASN A 278 13.41 15.53 -8.78
N PRO A 279 13.34 16.62 -9.56
CA PRO A 279 13.46 17.95 -9.02
C PRO A 279 12.28 18.30 -8.10
N GLY A 280 12.36 19.46 -7.45
CA GLY A 280 11.32 19.97 -6.56
C GLY A 280 11.63 19.72 -5.09
N THR A 281 10.62 19.91 -4.24
CA THR A 281 10.74 19.78 -2.79
C THR A 281 9.90 18.62 -2.30
N LEU A 282 10.51 17.75 -1.49
CA LEU A 282 9.82 16.65 -0.84
C LEU A 282 8.96 17.20 0.31
N ALA A 283 7.66 17.27 0.06
CA ALA A 283 6.65 17.71 1.02
C ALA A 283 5.52 16.67 1.08
N PRO A 284 5.54 15.74 2.06
CA PRO A 284 4.62 14.62 2.07
C PRO A 284 3.15 15.04 2.11
N PHE A 285 2.34 14.41 1.28
CA PHE A 285 0.92 14.72 1.08
C PHE A 285 0.65 16.19 0.70
N GLY A 286 1.63 16.86 0.12
CA GLY A 286 1.53 18.27 -0.24
C GLY A 286 0.83 18.54 -1.56
N ILE A 287 0.39 19.79 -1.74
CA ILE A 287 -0.22 20.26 -2.99
C ILE A 287 0.67 20.06 -4.22
N GLU A 288 2.00 20.22 -4.11
CA GLU A 288 2.91 20.01 -5.24
C GLU A 288 2.89 18.55 -5.74
N THR A 289 2.78 17.58 -4.82
CA THR A 289 2.63 16.16 -5.21
C THR A 289 1.27 15.91 -5.86
N ALA A 290 0.19 16.51 -5.34
CA ALA A 290 -1.14 16.39 -5.91
C ALA A 290 -1.23 16.98 -7.33
N GLU A 291 -0.61 18.14 -7.55
CA GLU A 291 -0.52 18.80 -8.85
C GLU A 291 0.33 18.00 -9.84
N ALA A 292 1.48 17.47 -9.40
CA ALA A 292 2.29 16.57 -10.21
C ALA A 292 1.53 15.30 -10.61
N PHE A 293 0.74 14.74 -9.69
CA PHE A 293 -0.09 13.57 -9.98
C PHE A 293 -1.21 13.88 -10.96
N ARG A 294 -1.93 15.00 -10.79
CA ARG A 294 -2.92 15.48 -11.78
C ARG A 294 -2.29 15.62 -13.17
N ASP A 295 -1.14 16.28 -13.27
CA ASP A 295 -0.46 16.50 -14.56
C ASP A 295 0.00 15.18 -15.19
N ALA A 296 0.50 14.24 -14.38
CA ALA A 296 0.88 12.92 -14.87
C ALA A 296 -0.33 12.11 -15.37
N ILE A 297 -1.47 12.19 -14.69
CA ILE A 297 -2.73 11.58 -15.12
C ILE A 297 -3.13 12.11 -16.51
N ASP A 298 -3.14 13.43 -16.69
CA ASP A 298 -3.55 14.02 -17.95
C ASP A 298 -2.53 13.73 -19.07
N TRP A 299 -1.23 13.81 -18.78
CA TRP A 299 -0.19 13.43 -19.73
C TRP A 299 -0.32 11.96 -20.18
N ALA A 300 -0.58 11.03 -19.26
CA ALA A 300 -0.74 9.62 -19.58
C ALA A 300 -2.01 9.35 -20.41
N GLY A 301 -3.07 10.14 -20.20
CA GLY A 301 -4.29 10.08 -21.00
C GLY A 301 -4.10 10.45 -22.47
N GLU A 302 -3.08 11.25 -22.79
CA GLU A 302 -2.82 11.75 -24.15
C GLU A 302 -1.82 10.89 -24.95
N GLN A 303 -1.13 9.95 -24.30
CA GLN A 303 -0.08 9.15 -24.96
C GLN A 303 -0.64 8.28 -26.09
N PRO A 304 0.16 8.00 -27.15
CA PRO A 304 -0.31 7.26 -28.32
C PRO A 304 -0.76 5.82 -27.99
N TRP A 305 -0.25 5.24 -26.90
CA TRP A 305 -0.62 3.92 -26.37
C TRP A 305 -1.80 3.96 -25.39
N SER A 306 -2.31 5.13 -25.03
CA SER A 306 -3.41 5.32 -24.09
C SER A 306 -4.76 5.38 -24.81
N ASN A 307 -5.80 4.80 -24.20
CA ASN A 307 -7.18 4.95 -24.66
C ASN A 307 -7.88 6.22 -24.11
N GLY A 308 -7.16 7.04 -23.34
CA GLY A 308 -7.69 8.25 -22.72
C GLY A 308 -8.31 8.06 -21.33
N ASN A 309 -8.42 6.82 -20.84
CA ASN A 309 -8.97 6.52 -19.52
C ASN A 309 -7.85 6.10 -18.56
N VAL A 310 -7.69 6.87 -17.48
CA VAL A 310 -6.75 6.57 -16.39
C VAL A 310 -7.52 6.17 -15.15
N GLY A 311 -7.14 5.06 -14.55
CA GLY A 311 -7.56 4.63 -13.22
C GLY A 311 -6.42 4.71 -12.22
N LEU A 312 -6.74 4.95 -10.95
CA LEU A 312 -5.75 4.99 -9.88
C LEU A 312 -5.89 3.77 -8.98
N TRP A 313 -4.78 3.09 -8.72
CA TRP A 313 -4.72 1.94 -7.82
C TRP A 313 -3.52 2.12 -6.92
N GLY A 314 -3.71 1.95 -5.61
CA GLY A 314 -2.63 2.06 -4.66
C GLY A 314 -3.13 1.95 -3.23
N MET A 315 -2.18 1.71 -2.34
CA MET A 315 -2.45 1.55 -0.92
C MET A 315 -1.86 2.70 -0.10
N SER A 316 -2.40 2.96 1.08
CA SER A 316 -1.85 3.91 2.05
C SER A 316 -1.57 5.29 1.44
N TYR A 317 -0.30 5.73 1.32
CA TYR A 317 0.03 7.02 0.70
C TYR A 317 -0.50 7.12 -0.73
N TYR A 318 -0.33 6.05 -1.52
CA TYR A 318 -0.82 6.00 -2.89
C TYR A 318 -2.35 5.95 -2.99
N ALA A 319 -3.05 5.65 -1.90
CA ALA A 319 -4.51 5.73 -1.82
C ALA A 319 -4.97 7.16 -1.47
N MET A 320 -4.33 7.77 -0.46
CA MET A 320 -4.60 9.16 -0.05
C MET A 320 -4.31 10.15 -1.19
N SER A 321 -3.22 9.95 -1.93
CA SER A 321 -2.84 10.82 -3.05
C SER A 321 -3.84 10.78 -4.21
N GLN A 322 -4.65 9.70 -4.35
CA GLN A 322 -5.70 9.63 -5.35
C GLN A 322 -6.77 10.69 -5.11
N HIS A 323 -7.23 10.85 -3.87
CA HIS A 323 -8.23 11.85 -3.53
C HIS A 323 -7.69 13.27 -3.68
N ALA A 324 -6.42 13.49 -3.31
CA ALA A 324 -5.74 14.76 -3.53
C ALA A 324 -5.72 15.15 -5.02
N ALA A 325 -5.26 14.25 -5.89
CA ALA A 325 -5.24 14.47 -7.33
C ALA A 325 -6.66 14.63 -7.91
N ALA A 326 -7.59 13.76 -7.52
CA ALA A 326 -8.98 13.80 -8.00
C ALA A 326 -9.71 15.10 -7.61
N SER A 327 -9.37 15.70 -6.47
CA SER A 327 -9.92 17.00 -6.04
C SER A 327 -9.47 18.17 -6.92
N LEU A 328 -8.42 17.96 -7.73
CA LEU A 328 -7.95 18.90 -8.75
C LEU A 328 -8.59 18.64 -10.14
N GLU A 329 -9.56 17.72 -10.21
CA GLU A 329 -10.39 17.40 -11.39
C GLU A 329 -9.59 17.12 -12.69
N PRO A 330 -8.59 16.21 -12.70
CA PRO A 330 -7.89 15.80 -13.92
C PRO A 330 -8.86 15.24 -14.96
N VAL A 331 -8.66 15.62 -16.22
CA VAL A 331 -9.58 15.33 -17.33
C VAL A 331 -9.62 13.84 -17.66
N HIS A 332 -8.48 13.15 -17.52
CA HIS A 332 -8.33 11.75 -17.90
C HIS A 332 -8.62 10.73 -16.80
N LEU A 333 -8.86 11.17 -15.55
CA LEU A 333 -9.22 10.28 -14.45
C LEU A 333 -10.65 9.76 -14.58
N LYS A 334 -10.83 8.43 -14.53
CA LYS A 334 -12.14 7.76 -14.72
C LYS A 334 -12.55 6.81 -13.61
N ALA A 335 -11.64 6.30 -12.78
CA ALA A 335 -11.96 5.46 -11.63
C ALA A 335 -10.82 5.39 -10.62
N MET A 336 -11.13 5.08 -9.37
CA MET A 336 -10.16 4.93 -8.28
C MET A 336 -10.41 3.66 -7.49
N ILE A 337 -9.33 2.98 -7.10
CA ILE A 337 -9.33 1.90 -6.12
C ILE A 337 -8.32 2.32 -5.04
N ALA A 338 -8.85 2.76 -3.90
CA ALA A 338 -8.10 3.35 -2.81
C ALA A 338 -8.11 2.40 -1.61
N VAL A 339 -6.97 1.76 -1.35
CA VAL A 339 -6.85 0.69 -0.36
C VAL A 339 -6.17 1.22 0.92
N GLY A 340 -6.92 1.37 2.02
CA GLY A 340 -6.44 2.06 3.22
C GLY A 340 -6.13 3.53 2.91
N THR A 341 -7.16 4.37 2.99
CA THR A 341 -7.10 5.79 2.60
C THR A 341 -7.67 6.69 3.70
N ASP A 342 -7.43 7.99 3.59
CA ASP A 342 -7.96 9.05 4.47
C ASP A 342 -8.15 10.34 3.64
N VAL A 343 -9.06 11.21 4.08
CA VAL A 343 -9.45 12.46 3.37
C VAL A 343 -9.51 13.70 4.28
N ASP A 344 -9.49 13.52 5.60
CA ASP A 344 -9.36 14.59 6.59
C ASP A 344 -8.07 14.40 7.38
N LEU A 345 -6.96 14.95 6.86
CA LEU A 345 -5.63 14.57 7.32
C LEU A 345 -5.29 15.09 8.72
N TYR A 346 -6.10 15.99 9.29
CA TYR A 346 -5.99 16.37 10.70
C TYR A 346 -6.62 15.30 11.61
N ASP A 347 -7.93 15.06 11.46
CA ASP A 347 -8.69 14.22 12.40
C ASP A 347 -8.36 12.72 12.22
N GLU A 348 -8.07 12.30 10.99
CA GLU A 348 -7.97 10.88 10.63
C GLU A 348 -6.53 10.36 10.74
N VAL A 349 -5.52 11.22 10.56
CA VAL A 349 -4.11 10.78 10.40
C VAL A 349 -3.18 11.46 11.40
N ALA A 350 -3.12 12.80 11.41
CA ALA A 350 -2.15 13.56 12.17
C ALA A 350 -2.46 13.65 13.66
N TYR A 351 -3.69 14.01 13.99
CA TYR A 351 -4.13 14.37 15.34
C TYR A 351 -5.42 13.63 15.72
N THR A 352 -5.36 12.30 15.82
CA THR A 352 -6.57 11.53 16.18
C THR A 352 -7.03 11.94 17.59
N GLY A 353 -8.27 12.38 17.71
CA GLY A 353 -8.77 12.96 18.96
C GLY A 353 -8.04 14.23 19.44
N GLY A 354 -7.25 14.89 18.60
CA GLY A 354 -6.41 16.03 18.97
C GLY A 354 -5.03 15.66 19.54
N ILE A 355 -4.64 14.38 19.49
CA ILE A 355 -3.34 13.89 19.97
C ILE A 355 -2.47 13.54 18.77
N LEU A 356 -1.22 14.01 18.75
CA LEU A 356 -0.30 13.81 17.62
C LEU A 356 0.07 12.33 17.48
N ASN A 357 -0.04 11.77 16.27
CA ASN A 357 0.45 10.43 15.93
C ASN A 357 1.98 10.40 15.73
N GLU A 358 2.72 10.72 16.79
CA GLU A 358 4.11 11.16 16.71
C GLU A 358 5.07 10.07 16.22
N GLU A 359 5.01 8.88 16.82
CA GLU A 359 6.02 7.86 16.54
C GLU A 359 5.89 7.30 15.13
N PHE A 360 4.67 7.14 14.63
CA PHE A 360 4.47 6.68 13.26
C PHE A 360 5.17 7.62 12.30
N PHE A 361 4.86 8.92 12.34
CA PHE A 361 5.39 9.88 11.37
C PHE A 361 6.91 10.02 11.44
N VAL A 362 7.52 9.96 12.64
CA VAL A 362 8.98 10.02 12.79
C VAL A 362 9.65 8.82 12.11
N HIS A 363 9.16 7.60 12.35
CA HIS A 363 9.75 6.39 11.78
C HIS A 363 9.46 6.26 10.29
N TRP A 364 8.20 6.47 9.90
CA TRP A 364 7.77 6.41 8.51
C TRP A 364 8.50 7.42 7.63
N TYR A 365 8.62 8.67 8.07
CA TYR A 365 9.30 9.70 7.29
C TYR A 365 10.78 9.36 7.08
N ARG A 366 11.46 8.89 8.14
CA ARG A 366 12.87 8.51 8.06
C ARG A 366 13.11 7.26 7.21
N ALA A 367 12.34 6.19 7.44
CA ALA A 367 12.60 4.87 6.88
C ALA A 367 11.90 4.60 5.54
N GLY A 368 10.78 5.27 5.27
CA GLY A 368 10.01 5.09 4.03
C GLY A 368 10.18 6.22 3.03
N VAL A 369 10.15 7.47 3.49
CA VAL A 369 10.13 8.64 2.61
C VAL A 369 11.54 9.11 2.26
N LEU A 370 12.38 9.39 3.26
CA LEU A 370 13.75 9.87 3.01
C LEU A 370 14.65 8.78 2.40
N ALA A 371 14.38 7.50 2.68
CA ALA A 371 15.14 6.38 2.12
C ALA A 371 14.98 6.25 0.59
N ALA A 372 13.91 6.80 0.02
CA ALA A 372 13.62 6.74 -1.41
C ALA A 372 14.12 7.98 -2.18
N VAL A 373 14.90 8.86 -1.56
CA VAL A 373 15.50 10.02 -2.24
C VAL A 373 16.87 9.65 -2.81
N CYS A 374 17.13 9.98 -4.06
CA CYS A 374 18.46 9.81 -4.65
C CYS A 374 19.34 11.02 -4.29
N GLY A 375 20.38 10.80 -3.49
CA GLY A 375 21.29 11.86 -3.05
C GLY A 375 20.75 12.64 -1.85
N GLU A 376 21.18 13.90 -1.70
CA GLU A 376 20.80 14.74 -0.56
C GLU A 376 19.35 15.23 -0.70
N PRO A 377 18.48 15.01 0.31
CA PRO A 377 17.07 15.35 0.21
C PRO A 377 16.82 16.87 0.32
N ASN A 378 16.21 17.44 -0.71
CA ASN A 378 15.56 18.74 -0.64
C ASN A 378 14.14 18.57 -0.06
N ALA A 379 14.04 18.51 1.26
CA ALA A 379 12.78 18.22 1.95
C ALA A 379 12.39 19.33 2.94
N VAL A 380 11.08 19.52 3.15
CA VAL A 380 10.58 20.39 4.23
C VAL A 380 10.87 19.78 5.60
N ASP A 381 10.88 20.61 6.65
CA ASP A 381 10.89 20.14 8.04
C ASP A 381 9.50 19.55 8.41
N PHE A 382 9.17 18.41 7.83
CA PHE A 382 7.86 17.79 7.92
C PHE A 382 7.44 17.56 9.38
N ILE A 383 8.33 16.99 10.19
CA ILE A 383 8.05 16.72 11.61
C ILE A 383 7.90 18.02 12.41
N GLY A 384 8.77 19.01 12.20
CA GLY A 384 8.67 20.30 12.89
C GLY A 384 7.44 21.11 12.48
N MET A 385 7.05 21.06 11.19
CA MET A 385 5.81 21.65 10.70
C MET A 385 4.58 20.98 11.32
N LEU A 386 4.57 19.64 11.35
CA LEU A 386 3.50 18.86 11.95
C LEU A 386 3.31 19.22 13.43
N LYS A 387 4.39 19.23 14.23
CA LYS A 387 4.36 19.60 15.66
C LYS A 387 3.86 21.03 15.91
N LYS A 388 4.12 21.97 14.99
CA LYS A 388 3.64 23.35 15.07
C LYS A 388 2.15 23.50 14.71
N ALA A 389 1.60 22.57 13.94
CA ALA A 389 0.23 22.59 13.46
C ALA A 389 -0.74 21.82 14.39
N SER A 390 -0.69 22.08 15.71
CA SER A 390 -1.46 21.34 16.71
C SER A 390 -2.97 21.57 16.69
N PHE A 391 -3.45 22.56 15.93
CA PHE A 391 -4.88 22.86 15.76
C PHE A 391 -5.28 22.74 14.29
N ARG A 392 -6.53 22.35 14.05
CA ARG A 392 -7.08 22.17 12.70
C ARG A 392 -7.07 23.45 11.86
N ASP A 393 -7.21 24.60 12.50
CA ASP A 393 -7.18 25.94 11.92
C ASP A 393 -5.82 26.63 12.09
N SER A 394 -4.76 25.85 12.36
CA SER A 394 -3.37 26.30 12.14
C SER A 394 -3.20 26.74 10.68
N ASP A 395 -2.10 27.39 10.32
CA ASP A 395 -1.90 27.95 8.96
C ASP A 395 -2.27 26.94 7.86
N THR A 396 -3.45 27.13 7.27
CA THR A 396 -4.05 26.18 6.32
C THR A 396 -3.33 26.17 4.97
N THR A 397 -2.41 27.11 4.74
CA THR A 397 -1.50 27.09 3.59
C THR A 397 -0.28 26.20 3.86
N ALA A 398 0.07 25.98 5.14
CA ALA A 398 1.16 25.12 5.55
C ALA A 398 0.72 23.67 5.79
N ALA A 399 -0.41 23.44 6.48
CA ALA A 399 -0.92 22.11 6.79
C ALA A 399 -2.46 22.01 6.68
N PHE A 400 -2.98 20.81 6.39
CA PHE A 400 -4.41 20.42 6.44
C PHE A 400 -5.37 21.10 5.48
N GLY A 401 -5.08 22.30 4.99
CA GLY A 401 -5.92 22.97 4.00
C GLY A 401 -5.89 22.28 2.63
N PRO A 402 -6.84 22.63 1.73
CA PRO A 402 -6.99 21.99 0.42
C PRO A 402 -5.87 22.33 -0.57
N ARG A 403 -4.93 23.18 -0.18
CA ARG A 403 -3.74 23.53 -0.97
C ARG A 403 -2.50 23.64 -0.09
N SER A 404 -2.46 22.90 1.04
CA SER A 404 -1.36 23.02 1.99
C SER A 404 -0.06 22.40 1.49
N THR A 405 1.07 22.90 2.00
CA THR A 405 2.40 22.36 1.71
C THR A 405 2.56 20.91 2.17
N ILE A 406 2.03 20.53 3.34
CA ILE A 406 2.01 19.16 3.83
C ILE A 406 0.60 18.74 4.22
N LEU A 407 0.32 17.43 4.22
CA LEU A 407 -0.95 16.86 4.71
C LEU A 407 -2.17 17.61 4.19
N MET A 408 -2.25 17.81 2.87
CA MET A 408 -3.40 18.42 2.20
C MET A 408 -4.66 17.58 2.39
N SER A 409 -5.70 18.15 3.00
CA SER A 409 -7.03 17.53 3.02
C SER A 409 -7.78 17.92 1.74
N PRO A 410 -8.12 16.98 0.84
CA PRO A 410 -8.74 17.28 -0.45
C PRO A 410 -10.14 17.90 -0.33
N GLU A 411 -10.52 18.73 -1.31
CA GLU A 411 -11.90 19.18 -1.47
C GLU A 411 -12.78 18.06 -2.04
N MET A 412 -13.27 17.18 -1.17
CA MET A 412 -14.03 15.98 -1.56
C MET A 412 -15.30 16.25 -2.37
N SER A 413 -15.88 17.45 -2.28
CA SER A 413 -17.03 17.86 -3.11
C SER A 413 -16.71 17.90 -4.61
N LYS A 414 -15.43 17.99 -4.99
CA LYS A 414 -14.94 17.93 -6.37
C LYS A 414 -14.68 16.51 -6.86
N VAL A 415 -14.53 15.53 -5.96
CA VAL A 415 -14.24 14.14 -6.30
C VAL A 415 -15.53 13.42 -6.70
N LYS A 416 -15.67 13.15 -8.01
CA LYS A 416 -16.90 12.61 -8.62
C LYS A 416 -16.71 11.27 -9.34
N VAL A 417 -15.46 10.83 -9.52
CA VAL A 417 -15.16 9.59 -10.23
C VAL A 417 -15.56 8.37 -9.40
N PRO A 418 -15.93 7.24 -10.05
CA PRO A 418 -16.15 5.97 -9.39
C PRO A 418 -15.03 5.60 -8.40
N LEU A 419 -15.40 5.06 -7.24
CA LEU A 419 -14.49 4.75 -6.14
C LEU A 419 -14.73 3.34 -5.60
N TRP A 420 -13.69 2.52 -5.53
CA TRP A 420 -13.65 1.37 -4.63
C TRP A 420 -12.73 1.69 -3.45
N ALA A 421 -13.30 1.90 -2.27
CA ALA A 421 -12.54 2.11 -1.04
C ALA A 421 -12.38 0.78 -0.29
N VAL A 422 -11.22 0.54 0.32
CA VAL A 422 -11.00 -0.59 1.22
C VAL A 422 -10.61 -0.06 2.59
N ALA A 423 -11.48 -0.24 3.57
CA ALA A 423 -11.25 0.07 4.97
C ALA A 423 -10.58 -1.11 5.69
N CYS A 424 -9.55 -0.81 6.47
CA CYS A 424 -8.85 -1.80 7.26
C CYS A 424 -9.51 -1.99 8.65
N THR A 425 -9.86 -3.22 9.00
CA THR A 425 -10.40 -3.54 10.34
C THR A 425 -9.30 -3.69 11.39
N THR A 426 -8.05 -3.80 10.95
CA THR A 426 -6.84 -3.80 11.77
C THR A 426 -5.77 -2.93 11.13
N HIS A 427 -5.26 -1.96 11.89
CA HIS A 427 -4.12 -1.14 11.47
C HIS A 427 -3.32 -0.60 12.67
N MET A 428 -2.01 -0.71 12.59
CA MET A 428 -1.13 -0.34 13.70
C MET A 428 -0.93 1.17 13.82
N ALA A 429 -0.93 1.90 12.70
CA ALA A 429 -0.61 3.32 12.74
C ALA A 429 -1.80 4.20 13.17
N HIS A 430 -2.91 3.60 13.60
CA HIS A 430 -4.08 4.30 14.16
C HIS A 430 -4.90 5.16 13.17
N PHE A 431 -4.60 5.12 11.87
CA PHE A 431 -5.40 5.71 10.78
C PHE A 431 -5.82 4.68 9.73
N HIS A 432 -6.33 5.11 8.56
CA HIS A 432 -6.94 4.32 7.48
C HIS A 432 -8.28 3.67 7.82
N GLN A 433 -8.46 3.19 9.06
CA GLN A 433 -9.69 2.51 9.49
C GLN A 433 -10.89 3.45 9.42
N LEU A 434 -10.74 4.63 10.05
CA LEU A 434 -11.73 5.70 10.03
C LEU A 434 -11.77 6.36 8.65
N GLY A 435 -10.62 6.79 8.12
CA GLY A 435 -10.56 7.59 6.91
C GLY A 435 -11.09 6.88 5.66
N SER A 436 -10.95 5.56 5.53
CA SER A 436 -11.48 4.85 4.35
C SER A 436 -13.01 4.83 4.34
N SER A 437 -13.58 4.69 5.54
CA SER A 437 -15.02 4.77 5.76
C SER A 437 -15.53 6.19 5.49
N GLU A 438 -14.84 7.22 5.97
CA GLU A 438 -15.16 8.62 5.69
C GLU A 438 -14.97 9.00 4.22
N ALA A 439 -13.94 8.48 3.54
CA ALA A 439 -13.68 8.70 2.12
C ALA A 439 -14.83 8.16 1.26
N TYR A 440 -15.36 6.97 1.59
CA TYR A 440 -16.56 6.44 0.95
C TYR A 440 -17.76 7.37 1.15
N LEU A 441 -17.98 7.89 2.36
CA LEU A 441 -19.10 8.80 2.64
C LEU A 441 -18.94 10.16 1.96
N ALA A 442 -17.74 10.73 1.98
CA ALA A 442 -17.42 12.05 1.45
C ALA A 442 -17.38 12.09 -0.09
N THR A 443 -17.11 10.96 -0.76
CA THR A 443 -17.06 10.91 -2.22
C THR A 443 -18.46 11.04 -2.82
N ASN A 444 -18.63 12.09 -3.64
CA ASN A 444 -19.91 12.49 -4.21
C ASN A 444 -20.24 11.74 -5.51
N THR A 445 -20.32 10.42 -5.42
CA THR A 445 -20.75 9.54 -6.52
C THR A 445 -21.62 8.40 -6.01
N ALA A 446 -22.57 7.94 -6.82
CA ALA A 446 -23.31 6.71 -6.57
C ALA A 446 -22.51 5.47 -7.01
N ALA A 447 -21.52 5.64 -7.89
CA ALA A 447 -20.66 4.59 -8.40
C ALA A 447 -19.54 4.26 -7.42
N LYS A 448 -19.89 3.82 -6.21
CA LYS A 448 -18.90 3.53 -5.16
C LYS A 448 -19.11 2.19 -4.47
N LYS A 449 -18.01 1.54 -4.14
CA LYS A 449 -17.93 0.30 -3.38
C LYS A 449 -17.04 0.48 -2.14
N LEU A 450 -17.32 -0.28 -1.09
CA LEU A 450 -16.60 -0.27 0.18
C LEU A 450 -16.39 -1.69 0.68
N ASP A 451 -15.14 -2.06 0.91
CA ASP A 451 -14.78 -3.31 1.55
C ASP A 451 -14.19 -3.03 2.94
N PHE A 452 -14.56 -3.84 3.93
CA PHE A 452 -13.83 -3.92 5.21
C PHE A 452 -13.01 -5.19 5.23
N TRP A 453 -11.68 -5.08 5.26
CA TRP A 453 -10.75 -6.21 5.29
C TRP A 453 -9.86 -6.18 6.53
N GLU A 454 -9.58 -7.37 7.07
CA GLU A 454 -8.57 -7.55 8.13
C GLU A 454 -7.17 -7.46 7.52
N ASP A 455 -6.81 -8.43 6.70
CA ASP A 455 -5.56 -8.40 5.95
C ASP A 455 -5.67 -7.48 4.73
N TRP A 456 -5.64 -6.18 4.95
CA TRP A 456 -5.71 -5.20 3.88
C TRP A 456 -4.39 -5.02 3.11
N PHE A 457 -3.29 -5.64 3.57
CA PHE A 457 -1.98 -5.51 2.92
C PHE A 457 -1.69 -6.61 1.89
N THR A 458 -2.00 -7.88 2.20
CA THR A 458 -1.72 -8.98 1.26
C THR A 458 -2.94 -9.34 0.41
N LYS A 459 -4.15 -9.25 0.97
CA LYS A 459 -5.40 -9.58 0.26
C LYS A 459 -5.63 -8.80 -1.03
N PRO A 460 -5.26 -7.51 -1.18
CA PRO A 460 -5.40 -6.79 -2.45
C PRO A 460 -4.65 -7.45 -3.63
N TYR A 461 -3.57 -8.18 -3.34
CA TYR A 461 -2.78 -8.94 -4.33
C TYR A 461 -3.27 -10.37 -4.54
N SER A 462 -4.27 -10.82 -3.77
CA SER A 462 -4.86 -12.13 -3.98
C SER A 462 -5.54 -12.20 -5.35
N ARG A 463 -5.51 -13.40 -5.97
CA ARG A 463 -6.17 -13.63 -7.25
C ARG A 463 -7.65 -13.21 -7.25
N ALA A 464 -8.36 -13.40 -6.14
CA ALA A 464 -9.76 -13.02 -6.01
C ALA A 464 -9.94 -11.50 -6.04
N ALA A 465 -9.17 -10.76 -5.24
CA ALA A 465 -9.23 -9.30 -5.22
C ALA A 465 -8.81 -8.69 -6.56
N ILE A 466 -7.75 -9.19 -7.20
CA ILE A 466 -7.32 -8.72 -8.52
C ILE A 466 -8.39 -8.96 -9.59
N VAL A 467 -9.12 -10.08 -9.54
CA VAL A 467 -10.25 -10.32 -10.46
C VAL A 467 -11.35 -9.28 -10.27
N ASP A 468 -11.74 -8.96 -9.05
CA ASP A 468 -12.78 -7.96 -8.76
C ASP A 468 -12.33 -6.54 -9.13
N HIS A 469 -11.13 -6.14 -8.71
CA HIS A 469 -10.55 -4.84 -9.04
C HIS A 469 -10.41 -4.65 -10.55
N ARG A 470 -10.00 -5.70 -11.28
CA ARG A 470 -9.95 -5.67 -12.74
C ARG A 470 -11.33 -5.62 -13.36
N ALA A 471 -12.33 -6.33 -12.83
CA ALA A 471 -13.70 -6.21 -13.31
C ALA A 471 -14.23 -4.77 -13.15
N PHE A 472 -13.93 -4.11 -12.02
CA PHE A 472 -14.28 -2.70 -11.81
C PHE A 472 -13.61 -1.77 -12.81
N PHE A 473 -12.31 -1.95 -13.07
CA PHE A 473 -11.62 -1.16 -14.09
C PHE A 473 -11.99 -1.55 -15.52
N ASP A 474 -12.35 -2.79 -15.83
CA ASP A 474 -12.85 -3.18 -17.15
C ASP A 474 -14.18 -2.45 -17.41
N HIS A 475 -15.04 -2.34 -16.40
CA HIS A 475 -16.28 -1.57 -16.47
C HIS A 475 -16.01 -0.08 -16.73
N TRP A 476 -15.22 0.58 -15.87
CA TRP A 476 -15.05 2.04 -15.95
C TRP A 476 -14.02 2.53 -16.96
N LEU A 477 -12.99 1.74 -17.28
CA LEU A 477 -11.88 2.16 -18.14
C LEU A 477 -11.94 1.52 -19.54
N LYS A 478 -12.66 0.40 -19.71
CA LYS A 478 -12.87 -0.25 -21.01
C LYS A 478 -14.34 -0.27 -21.47
N GLY A 479 -15.29 0.12 -20.62
CA GLY A 479 -16.72 0.13 -20.95
C GLY A 479 -17.34 -1.27 -21.02
N VAL A 480 -16.77 -2.25 -20.32
CA VAL A 480 -17.26 -3.63 -20.31
C VAL A 480 -18.37 -3.79 -19.28
N ASP A 481 -19.59 -4.10 -19.73
CA ASP A 481 -20.66 -4.49 -18.82
C ASP A 481 -20.47 -5.95 -18.37
N ASN A 482 -19.97 -6.10 -17.13
CA ASN A 482 -19.66 -7.39 -16.51
C ASN A 482 -20.42 -7.63 -15.20
N GLY A 483 -21.42 -6.78 -14.90
CA GLY A 483 -22.24 -6.88 -13.68
C GLY A 483 -21.52 -6.56 -12.36
N ILE A 484 -20.26 -6.06 -12.38
CA ILE A 484 -19.53 -5.74 -11.14
C ILE A 484 -20.28 -4.71 -10.29
N MET A 485 -21.01 -3.79 -10.94
CA MET A 485 -21.80 -2.75 -10.27
C MET A 485 -23.19 -3.21 -9.82
N ASP A 486 -23.62 -4.43 -10.19
CA ASP A 486 -24.93 -4.98 -9.81
C ASP A 486 -24.92 -5.61 -8.41
N THR A 487 -23.73 -5.91 -7.89
CA THR A 487 -23.56 -6.46 -6.53
C THR A 487 -23.67 -5.36 -5.46
N PRO A 488 -24.09 -5.72 -4.23
CA PRO A 488 -24.16 -4.77 -3.13
C PRO A 488 -22.86 -3.96 -2.99
N PRO A 489 -22.94 -2.63 -2.77
CA PRO A 489 -21.77 -1.77 -2.75
C PRO A 489 -20.90 -1.95 -1.51
N VAL A 490 -21.39 -2.59 -0.44
CA VAL A 490 -20.67 -2.70 0.82
C VAL A 490 -20.43 -4.17 1.16
N ARG A 491 -19.16 -4.54 1.37
CA ARG A 491 -18.73 -5.89 1.74
C ARG A 491 -17.97 -5.85 3.06
N LEU A 492 -18.50 -6.53 4.07
CA LEU A 492 -17.99 -6.51 5.42
C LEU A 492 -17.38 -7.86 5.76
N GLU A 493 -16.08 -7.90 6.05
CA GLU A 493 -15.48 -9.05 6.69
C GLU A 493 -15.87 -9.08 8.17
N ILE A 494 -16.86 -9.89 8.54
CA ILE A 494 -17.30 -10.06 9.92
C ILE A 494 -16.37 -11.05 10.62
N ARG A 495 -15.45 -10.51 11.42
CA ARG A 495 -14.45 -11.30 12.15
C ARG A 495 -15.10 -11.95 13.37
N SER A 496 -15.00 -13.27 13.48
CA SER A 496 -15.50 -14.05 14.63
C SER A 496 -14.43 -14.34 15.70
N GLY A 497 -13.20 -13.91 15.44
CA GLY A 497 -12.04 -14.06 16.31
C GLY A 497 -11.14 -15.23 15.92
N ASN A 498 -9.88 -15.17 16.36
CA ASN A 498 -8.83 -16.17 16.18
C ASN A 498 -8.62 -16.57 14.71
N GLY A 499 -8.62 -15.58 13.81
CA GLY A 499 -8.40 -15.76 12.37
C GLY A 499 -9.62 -16.25 11.57
N ALA A 500 -10.79 -16.44 12.19
CA ALA A 500 -12.01 -16.84 11.47
C ALA A 500 -12.91 -15.63 11.17
N SER A 501 -13.40 -15.53 9.93
CA SER A 501 -14.34 -14.49 9.48
C SER A 501 -15.37 -15.04 8.49
N TYR A 502 -16.43 -14.28 8.21
CA TYR A 502 -17.34 -14.50 7.10
C TYR A 502 -17.67 -13.18 6.39
N LEU A 503 -18.01 -13.24 5.10
CA LEU A 503 -18.41 -12.07 4.33
C LEU A 503 -19.90 -11.77 4.55
N GLN A 504 -20.23 -10.51 4.82
CA GLN A 504 -21.59 -10.00 4.85
C GLN A 504 -21.72 -8.83 3.88
N GLU A 505 -22.75 -8.86 3.03
CA GLU A 505 -23.00 -7.82 2.02
C GLU A 505 -24.13 -6.89 2.47
N GLU A 506 -23.98 -5.59 2.17
CA GLU A 506 -24.91 -4.53 2.57
C GLU A 506 -25.13 -3.54 1.42
N ASN A 507 -26.33 -2.95 1.38
CA ASN A 507 -26.71 -1.99 0.33
C ASN A 507 -26.31 -0.54 0.65
N GLU A 508 -25.91 -0.26 1.89
CA GLU A 508 -25.63 1.08 2.37
C GLU A 508 -24.62 1.06 3.52
N TRP A 509 -23.92 2.17 3.68
CA TRP A 509 -23.03 2.42 4.80
C TRP A 509 -23.20 3.87 5.29
N PRO A 510 -23.37 4.12 6.59
CA PRO A 510 -23.59 3.12 7.66
C PRO A 510 -24.89 2.33 7.43
N ILE A 511 -24.95 1.10 7.95
CA ILE A 511 -26.10 0.20 7.78
C ILE A 511 -27.33 0.79 8.49
N ALA A 512 -28.47 1.03 7.80
CA ALA A 512 -29.59 1.75 8.42
C ALA A 512 -30.30 0.96 9.52
N ARG A 513 -30.26 -0.38 9.48
CA ARG A 513 -30.86 -1.24 10.53
C ARG A 513 -30.00 -1.36 11.79
N THR A 514 -28.85 -0.68 11.85
CA THR A 514 -27.99 -0.68 13.04
C THR A 514 -28.72 -0.10 14.23
N THR A 515 -28.66 -0.81 15.35
CA THR A 515 -29.12 -0.33 16.65
C THR A 515 -27.92 0.12 17.47
N TYR A 516 -28.15 1.06 18.39
CA TYR A 516 -27.09 1.66 19.20
C TYR A 516 -27.35 1.51 20.70
N PRO A 517 -27.34 0.27 21.23
CA PRO A 517 -27.47 0.03 22.65
C PRO A 517 -26.33 0.71 23.43
N ARG A 518 -26.65 1.14 24.65
CA ARG A 518 -25.73 1.79 25.58
C ARG A 518 -25.39 0.85 26.72
N TRP A 519 -24.11 0.76 27.03
CA TRP A 519 -23.62 0.20 28.27
C TRP A 519 -23.03 1.30 29.13
N PHE A 520 -23.55 1.46 30.33
CA PHE A 520 -23.19 2.51 31.26
C PHE A 520 -22.01 2.11 32.13
N PHE A 521 -21.10 3.06 32.32
CA PHE A 521 -19.97 2.92 33.22
C PHE A 521 -20.44 3.09 34.67
N ASP A 522 -20.08 2.16 35.55
CA ASP A 522 -20.38 2.21 36.99
C ASP A 522 -19.10 1.90 37.77
N ALA A 523 -18.60 2.88 38.53
CA ALA A 523 -17.38 2.75 39.34
C ALA A 523 -17.54 1.86 40.58
N THR A 524 -18.58 1.04 40.65
CA THR A 524 -18.69 -0.07 41.60
C THR A 524 -17.78 -1.22 41.17
N PRO A 525 -17.03 -1.86 42.10
CA PRO A 525 -16.27 -3.07 41.79
C PRO A 525 -17.14 -4.18 41.17
N SER A 526 -16.62 -4.82 40.14
CA SER A 526 -17.23 -5.97 39.48
C SER A 526 -17.08 -7.22 40.35
N ASP A 527 -18.02 -8.16 40.21
CA ASP A 527 -17.92 -9.48 40.84
C ASP A 527 -17.04 -10.45 40.03
N TRP A 528 -16.66 -10.07 38.80
CA TRP A 528 -15.73 -10.82 37.99
C TRP A 528 -14.32 -10.76 38.59
N LYS A 529 -13.67 -11.92 38.72
CA LYS A 529 -12.42 -12.08 39.47
C LYS A 529 -11.18 -11.45 38.83
N GLY A 530 -11.32 -10.93 37.61
CA GLY A 530 -10.23 -10.39 36.83
C GLY A 530 -9.58 -11.42 35.91
N ASP A 531 -8.50 -10.99 35.29
CA ASP A 531 -7.60 -11.81 34.46
C ASP A 531 -6.24 -11.95 35.15
N GLU A 532 -5.25 -12.50 34.45
CA GLU A 532 -3.89 -12.65 34.96
C GLU A 532 -3.17 -11.30 35.20
N TYR A 533 -3.68 -10.20 34.64
CA TYR A 533 -3.04 -8.88 34.67
C TYR A 533 -3.67 -7.92 35.67
N ARG A 534 -5.00 -7.99 35.89
CA ARG A 534 -5.74 -7.07 36.76
C ARG A 534 -6.95 -7.74 37.41
N ASN A 535 -7.29 -7.29 38.61
CA ASN A 535 -8.39 -7.82 39.44
C ASN A 535 -9.34 -6.74 39.99
N ASP A 536 -9.19 -5.51 39.51
CA ASP A 536 -9.82 -4.29 39.99
C ASP A 536 -10.89 -3.76 39.02
N PHE A 537 -11.52 -4.66 38.25
CA PHE A 537 -12.52 -4.28 37.24
C PHE A 537 -13.74 -3.60 37.87
N LEU A 538 -14.26 -2.61 37.16
CA LEU A 538 -15.49 -1.91 37.46
C LEU A 538 -16.63 -2.46 36.59
N ARG A 539 -17.87 -2.04 36.85
CA ARG A 539 -19.05 -2.59 36.18
C ARG A 539 -19.39 -1.83 34.90
N LEU A 540 -19.71 -2.58 33.85
CA LEU A 540 -20.29 -2.08 32.61
C LEU A 540 -21.72 -2.63 32.47
N SER A 541 -22.74 -1.81 32.66
CA SER A 541 -24.14 -2.27 32.80
C SER A 541 -25.04 -1.84 31.65
N ALA A 542 -26.06 -2.63 31.31
CA ALA A 542 -27.09 -2.21 30.36
C ALA A 542 -28.04 -1.13 30.93
N THR A 543 -27.99 -0.86 32.24
CA THR A 543 -28.81 0.15 32.92
C THR A 543 -27.93 1.23 33.56
N PRO A 544 -28.39 2.49 33.65
CA PRO A 544 -27.64 3.56 34.32
C PRO A 544 -27.30 3.24 35.78
N PRO A 545 -26.19 3.76 36.32
CA PRO A 545 -25.86 3.65 37.73
C PRO A 545 -26.89 4.38 38.59
N ILE A 546 -27.19 3.84 39.77
CA ILE A 546 -28.17 4.41 40.71
C ILE A 546 -27.53 5.24 41.84
N ALA A 547 -26.20 5.26 41.91
CA ALA A 547 -25.45 5.99 42.92
C ALA A 547 -24.27 6.73 42.29
N GLU A 548 -23.99 7.93 42.78
CA GLU A 548 -22.79 8.68 42.41
C GLU A 548 -21.55 8.00 43.00
N ARG A 549 -20.56 7.78 42.15
CA ARG A 549 -19.25 7.20 42.47
C ARG A 549 -18.19 7.84 41.61
N GLN A 550 -16.95 7.65 42.03
CA GLN A 550 -15.78 8.03 41.26
C GLN A 550 -14.66 7.02 41.45
N VAL A 551 -13.72 7.02 40.52
CA VAL A 551 -12.51 6.22 40.57
C VAL A 551 -11.36 7.03 40.02
N ASP A 552 -10.21 6.95 40.68
CA ASP A 552 -8.99 7.65 40.28
C ASP A 552 -8.01 6.68 39.63
N TYR A 553 -7.20 7.19 38.70
CA TYR A 553 -6.05 6.49 38.15
C TYR A 553 -4.90 7.47 37.86
N SER A 554 -3.68 6.93 37.81
CA SER A 554 -2.49 7.69 37.45
C SER A 554 -2.53 8.07 35.97
N ALA A 555 -2.29 9.34 35.64
CA ALA A 555 -2.00 9.74 34.27
C ALA A 555 -0.56 9.42 33.88
N GLU A 556 0.34 9.38 34.87
CA GLU A 556 1.75 9.03 34.67
C GLU A 556 1.90 7.54 34.36
N ILE A 557 2.78 7.27 33.39
CA ILE A 557 3.16 5.94 32.95
C ILE A 557 4.67 5.77 33.13
N PRO A 558 5.15 4.60 33.59
CA PRO A 558 6.58 4.29 33.68
C PRO A 558 7.39 4.63 32.41
N LEU A 559 8.62 5.12 32.60
CA LEU A 559 9.50 5.50 31.48
C LEU A 559 9.85 4.30 30.57
N GLU A 560 10.00 3.09 31.13
CA GLU A 560 10.20 1.88 30.31
C GLU A 560 9.03 1.58 29.37
N LEU A 561 7.80 2.03 29.69
CA LEU A 561 6.64 1.96 28.80
C LEU A 561 6.63 3.09 27.76
N ARG A 562 7.48 4.12 27.94
CA ARG A 562 7.64 5.29 27.08
C ARG A 562 8.86 5.21 26.15
N THR A 563 9.81 4.30 26.38
CA THR A 563 11.03 4.16 25.57
C THR A 563 11.29 2.71 25.17
N GLY A 564 11.36 2.37 23.87
CA GLY A 564 11.97 1.10 23.43
C GLY A 564 11.22 0.20 22.45
N ILE A 565 10.27 0.68 21.64
CA ILE A 565 9.71 -0.14 20.56
C ILE A 565 10.60 -0.01 19.31
N PRO A 566 11.07 -1.12 18.69
CA PRO A 566 11.80 -1.07 17.43
C PRO A 566 10.93 -0.47 16.30
N PRO A 567 11.55 0.07 15.23
CA PRO A 567 10.83 0.65 14.10
C PRO A 567 9.70 -0.26 13.60
N CYS A 568 8.57 0.34 13.23
CA CYS A 568 7.33 -0.30 12.79
C CYS A 568 7.44 -1.26 11.58
N PHE A 569 8.64 -1.46 11.03
CA PHE A 569 8.94 -2.29 9.87
C PHE A 569 9.84 -3.50 10.17
N LEU A 570 10.25 -3.71 11.43
CA LEU A 570 11.05 -4.88 11.80
C LEU A 570 10.18 -5.95 12.47
N PRO A 571 10.27 -7.23 12.05
CA PRO A 571 9.56 -8.35 12.66
C PRO A 571 10.24 -8.77 13.98
N VAL A 572 10.43 -7.82 14.89
CA VAL A 572 10.97 -8.09 16.22
C VAL A 572 9.78 -8.18 17.16
N LYS A 573 9.55 -9.37 17.70
CA LYS A 573 8.64 -9.59 18.82
C LYS A 573 9.01 -8.57 19.90
N PRO A 574 8.12 -7.61 20.26
CA PRO A 574 8.39 -6.71 21.36
C PRO A 574 8.81 -7.55 22.57
N PRO A 575 9.80 -7.13 23.37
CA PRO A 575 10.13 -7.84 24.60
C PRO A 575 8.85 -8.12 25.37
N ALA A 576 8.73 -9.35 25.87
CA ALA A 576 7.51 -9.88 26.44
C ALA A 576 6.87 -8.89 27.44
N VAL A 577 5.67 -8.42 27.08
CA VAL A 577 4.67 -7.83 27.97
C VAL A 577 5.16 -6.61 28.75
N LEU A 578 5.22 -5.46 28.08
CA LEU A 578 5.05 -4.18 28.76
C LEU A 578 3.58 -4.10 29.18
N GLU A 579 3.32 -4.33 30.48
CA GLU A 579 2.01 -4.62 31.09
C GLU A 579 1.05 -3.41 31.12
N ILE A 580 0.77 -2.77 29.98
CA ILE A 580 -0.10 -1.58 29.91
C ILE A 580 -1.53 -1.81 30.42
N TRP A 581 -1.98 -3.07 30.53
CA TRP A 581 -3.25 -3.43 31.17
C TRP A 581 -3.35 -3.00 32.64
N LYS A 582 -2.20 -2.69 33.25
CA LYS A 582 -2.09 -2.16 34.62
C LYS A 582 -2.32 -0.64 34.72
N THR A 583 -2.37 0.07 33.59
CA THR A 583 -2.62 1.51 33.59
C THR A 583 -4.11 1.80 33.41
N GLY A 584 -4.53 3.01 33.79
CA GLY A 584 -5.93 3.40 33.62
C GLY A 584 -6.89 2.60 34.49
N ILE A 585 -8.12 2.46 33.99
CA ILE A 585 -9.19 1.66 34.61
C ILE A 585 -9.91 0.82 33.57
N SER A 586 -10.63 -0.20 34.01
CA SER A 586 -11.32 -1.11 33.11
C SER A 586 -12.69 -1.49 33.62
N PHE A 587 -13.67 -1.45 32.73
CA PHE A 587 -15.06 -1.79 32.99
C PHE A 587 -15.41 -3.08 32.26
N ILE A 588 -16.14 -3.97 32.91
CA ILE A 588 -16.53 -5.26 32.33
C ILE A 588 -18.03 -5.51 32.47
N SER A 589 -18.62 -6.04 31.40
CA SER A 589 -20.05 -6.37 31.37
C SER A 589 -20.33 -7.74 31.96
N GLU A 590 -21.61 -7.97 32.30
CA GLU A 590 -22.14 -9.34 32.34
C GLU A 590 -22.07 -10.00 30.96
N PRO A 591 -22.09 -11.34 30.88
CA PRO A 591 -22.12 -12.04 29.61
C PRO A 591 -23.27 -11.57 28.74
N VAL A 592 -22.98 -11.25 27.47
CA VAL A 592 -24.01 -10.86 26.52
C VAL A 592 -24.96 -12.02 26.27
N LYS A 593 -26.26 -11.71 26.13
CA LYS A 593 -27.33 -12.72 26.17
C LYS A 593 -27.62 -13.36 24.82
N GLU A 594 -27.09 -12.77 23.75
CA GLU A 594 -27.30 -13.17 22.36
C GLU A 594 -26.06 -12.83 21.54
N ASP A 595 -25.94 -13.46 20.37
CA ASP A 595 -24.92 -13.12 19.38
C ASP A 595 -25.20 -11.71 18.82
N MET A 596 -24.16 -10.89 18.70
CA MET A 596 -24.24 -9.52 18.22
C MET A 596 -23.24 -9.27 17.11
N VAL A 597 -23.68 -8.74 15.98
CA VAL A 597 -22.79 -8.25 14.92
C VAL A 597 -22.45 -6.79 15.22
N PHE A 598 -21.20 -6.53 15.59
CA PHE A 598 -20.65 -5.18 15.66
C PHE A 598 -20.28 -4.77 14.23
N ALA A 599 -20.93 -3.73 13.68
CA ALA A 599 -20.56 -3.19 12.37
C ALA A 599 -21.00 -1.74 12.24
N GLY A 600 -20.04 -0.82 12.28
CA GLY A 600 -20.30 0.62 12.20
C GLY A 600 -19.47 1.42 13.18
N TYR A 601 -19.87 2.68 13.36
CA TYR A 601 -19.28 3.66 14.28
C TYR A 601 -19.89 3.56 15.68
N GLY A 602 -19.14 3.94 16.70
CA GLY A 602 -19.65 4.10 18.06
C GLY A 602 -19.17 5.38 18.73
N LYS A 603 -19.57 5.56 19.99
CA LYS A 603 -19.02 6.62 20.84
C LYS A 603 -19.04 6.26 22.31
N ALA A 604 -18.12 6.84 23.08
CA ALA A 604 -18.11 6.76 24.54
C ALA A 604 -18.35 8.14 25.13
N LYS A 605 -19.24 8.25 26.12
CA LYS A 605 -19.43 9.44 26.94
C LYS A 605 -18.87 9.19 28.33
N LEU A 606 -17.99 10.07 28.79
CA LEU A 606 -17.39 10.02 30.13
C LEU A 606 -17.57 11.37 30.84
N TRP A 607 -17.57 11.32 32.16
CA TRP A 607 -17.44 12.51 33.01
C TRP A 607 -16.10 12.41 33.71
N VAL A 608 -15.22 13.38 33.46
CA VAL A 608 -13.80 13.28 33.82
C VAL A 608 -13.30 14.54 34.50
N SER A 609 -12.26 14.40 35.31
CA SER A 609 -11.43 15.51 35.77
C SER A 609 -9.96 15.07 35.84
N SER A 610 -9.03 16.02 35.84
CA SER A 610 -7.62 15.79 36.12
C SER A 610 -7.13 16.79 37.15
N THR A 611 -6.08 16.43 37.91
CA THR A 611 -5.36 17.37 38.77
C THR A 611 -4.55 18.40 37.97
N CYS A 612 -4.31 18.15 36.68
CA CYS A 612 -3.56 19.02 35.78
C CYS A 612 -4.47 19.76 34.78
N GLU A 613 -3.86 20.57 33.91
CA GLU A 613 -4.56 21.43 32.95
C GLU A 613 -5.04 20.70 31.69
N ASP A 614 -4.67 19.43 31.51
CA ASP A 614 -5.17 18.60 30.43
C ASP A 614 -5.12 17.11 30.79
N MET A 615 -5.70 16.30 29.92
CA MET A 615 -5.80 14.86 30.05
C MET A 615 -5.97 14.25 28.66
N ASP A 616 -5.20 13.22 28.35
CA ASP A 616 -5.44 12.39 27.18
C ASP A 616 -6.24 11.15 27.58
N ILE A 617 -7.21 10.77 26.74
CA ILE A 617 -8.10 9.64 26.96
C ILE A 617 -8.02 8.70 25.79
N TYR A 618 -7.66 7.46 26.10
CA TYR A 618 -7.63 6.35 25.17
C TYR A 618 -8.67 5.33 25.61
N VAL A 619 -9.63 5.06 24.74
CA VAL A 619 -10.69 4.06 24.97
C VAL A 619 -10.40 2.86 24.10
N SER A 620 -10.31 1.67 24.68
CA SER A 620 -10.19 0.43 23.92
C SER A 620 -11.33 -0.54 24.25
N LEU A 621 -11.96 -1.07 23.20
CA LEU A 621 -13.05 -2.05 23.28
C LEU A 621 -12.50 -3.45 23.04
N ARG A 622 -12.79 -4.38 23.95
CA ARG A 622 -12.33 -5.77 23.91
C ARG A 622 -13.46 -6.72 24.21
N ILE A 623 -13.31 -7.94 23.72
CA ILE A 623 -14.25 -9.02 23.97
C ILE A 623 -13.50 -10.16 24.66
N LEU A 624 -14.08 -10.67 25.74
CA LEU A 624 -13.58 -11.83 26.45
C LEU A 624 -14.51 -13.03 26.22
N ASP A 625 -13.94 -14.20 25.99
CA ASP A 625 -14.70 -15.44 25.86
C ASP A 625 -15.30 -15.92 27.20
N GLU A 626 -16.02 -17.04 27.19
CA GLU A 626 -16.65 -17.60 28.38
C GLU A 626 -15.65 -18.01 29.48
N GLN A 627 -14.38 -18.22 29.11
CA GLN A 627 -13.29 -18.54 30.02
C GLN A 627 -12.54 -17.29 30.51
N GLY A 628 -12.94 -16.10 30.06
CA GLY A 628 -12.31 -14.83 30.41
C GLY A 628 -11.05 -14.49 29.60
N ARG A 629 -10.80 -15.20 28.49
CA ARG A 629 -9.64 -14.94 27.61
C ARG A 629 -10.01 -13.90 26.55
N GLY A 630 -9.06 -13.04 26.19
CA GLY A 630 -9.25 -12.08 25.10
C GLY A 630 -9.48 -12.77 23.76
N VAL A 631 -10.52 -12.34 23.03
CA VAL A 631 -10.76 -12.76 21.66
C VAL A 631 -9.87 -11.95 20.73
N ASP A 632 -9.00 -12.63 19.98
CA ASP A 632 -8.14 -11.95 19.01
C ASP A 632 -8.91 -11.70 17.71
N TYR A 633 -9.25 -10.44 17.44
CA TYR A 633 -9.86 -10.07 16.17
C TYR A 633 -8.82 -9.64 15.11
N ALA A 634 -7.53 -9.59 15.47
CA ALA A 634 -6.48 -9.51 14.48
C ALA A 634 -6.15 -10.92 13.97
N GLY A 635 -5.97 -11.04 12.67
CA GLY A 635 -5.43 -12.23 12.04
C GLY A 635 -3.91 -12.28 12.23
N PRO A 636 -3.29 -13.47 12.09
CA PRO A 636 -1.87 -13.67 12.32
C PRO A 636 -0.95 -12.99 11.27
N ILE A 637 -1.52 -12.36 10.25
CA ILE A 637 -0.83 -11.86 9.05
C ILE A 637 -0.92 -10.34 8.87
N THR A 638 -1.57 -9.58 9.76
CA THR A 638 -1.56 -8.11 9.70
C THR A 638 -0.09 -7.62 9.70
N MET A 639 0.39 -7.16 8.54
CA MET A 639 1.77 -6.66 8.30
C MET A 639 2.91 -7.63 8.70
N GLY A 640 2.67 -8.94 8.73
CA GLY A 640 3.67 -9.90 9.24
C GLY A 640 3.98 -9.74 10.74
N MET A 641 3.14 -8.98 11.45
CA MET A 641 3.27 -8.70 12.87
C MET A 641 2.21 -9.51 13.61
N ASN A 642 2.67 -10.55 14.28
CA ASN A 642 1.87 -11.27 15.27
C ASN A 642 1.70 -10.33 16.47
N VAL A 643 0.68 -9.47 16.43
CA VAL A 643 0.33 -8.55 17.52
C VAL A 643 -0.80 -9.17 18.33
N PRO A 644 -0.50 -10.13 19.25
CA PRO A 644 -1.52 -10.67 20.12
C PRO A 644 -2.15 -9.50 20.90
N ASN A 645 -3.47 -9.53 21.05
CA ASN A 645 -4.26 -8.60 21.86
C ASN A 645 -4.69 -7.28 21.20
N TYR A 646 -4.78 -7.14 19.88
CA TYR A 646 -5.36 -5.94 19.24
C TYR A 646 -6.84 -5.72 19.67
N PRO A 647 -7.31 -4.49 19.94
CA PRO A 647 -8.66 -4.24 20.44
C PRO A 647 -9.66 -4.35 19.28
N LEU A 648 -10.90 -4.67 19.59
CA LEU A 648 -11.95 -4.67 18.58
C LEU A 648 -12.14 -3.26 17.98
N ALA A 649 -12.19 -2.24 18.82
CA ALA A 649 -12.32 -0.84 18.38
C ALA A 649 -11.63 0.09 19.38
N LYS A 650 -11.33 1.31 18.94
CA LYS A 650 -10.55 2.30 19.68
C LYS A 650 -11.15 3.69 19.56
N GLY A 651 -10.82 4.57 20.49
CA GLY A 651 -11.14 5.98 20.44
C GLY A 651 -10.14 6.81 21.23
N TRP A 652 -9.96 8.05 20.80
CA TRP A 652 -8.97 8.97 21.36
C TRP A 652 -9.60 10.33 21.60
N LEU A 653 -9.20 11.00 22.68
CA LEU A 653 -9.52 12.40 22.89
C LEU A 653 -8.51 13.07 23.81
N LYS A 654 -7.95 14.17 23.34
CA LYS A 654 -7.34 15.20 24.17
C LYS A 654 -8.43 16.07 24.79
N VAL A 655 -8.58 16.05 26.12
CA VAL A 655 -9.74 16.65 26.79
C VAL A 655 -9.83 18.15 26.54
N SER A 656 -8.72 18.86 26.41
CA SER A 656 -8.72 20.28 26.03
C SER A 656 -9.30 20.57 24.63
N HIS A 657 -9.41 19.56 23.75
CA HIS A 657 -10.05 19.64 22.44
C HIS A 657 -11.53 19.17 22.44
N ARG A 658 -12.14 18.94 23.61
CA ARG A 658 -13.51 18.37 23.79
C ARG A 658 -14.68 19.17 23.19
N LYS A 659 -14.45 20.28 22.48
CA LYS A 659 -15.53 21.04 21.84
C LYS A 659 -16.09 20.24 20.67
N ILE A 660 -17.32 19.73 20.83
CA ILE A 660 -18.04 18.99 19.78
C ILE A 660 -18.41 19.93 18.62
N ASP A 661 -18.13 19.47 17.40
CA ASP A 661 -18.68 20.02 16.17
C ASP A 661 -20.03 19.36 15.88
N VAL A 662 -21.12 20.04 16.24
CA VAL A 662 -22.48 19.53 16.08
C VAL A 662 -22.84 19.29 14.61
N SER A 663 -22.23 20.02 13.68
CA SER A 663 -22.53 19.89 12.24
C SER A 663 -21.93 18.64 11.61
N ARG A 664 -20.84 18.13 12.18
CA ARG A 664 -20.13 16.91 11.74
C ARG A 664 -20.45 15.69 12.61
N SER A 665 -21.19 15.86 13.71
CA SER A 665 -21.55 14.80 14.65
C SER A 665 -22.95 14.25 14.39
N SER A 666 -23.17 13.01 14.83
CA SER A 666 -24.49 12.38 14.80
C SER A 666 -24.88 11.88 16.19
N ASN A 667 -25.97 11.11 16.28
CA ASN A 667 -26.33 10.42 17.51
C ASN A 667 -25.39 9.24 17.85
N TYR A 668 -24.56 8.78 16.91
CA TYR A 668 -23.65 7.64 17.11
C TYR A 668 -22.17 7.93 16.78
N THR A 669 -21.87 8.97 15.99
CA THR A 669 -20.51 9.52 15.79
C THR A 669 -20.36 10.86 16.51
N VAL A 670 -19.14 11.19 16.91
CA VAL A 670 -18.80 12.50 17.45
C VAL A 670 -17.55 13.03 16.76
N LYS A 671 -17.59 14.27 16.31
CA LYS A 671 -16.45 15.00 15.77
C LYS A 671 -16.22 16.25 16.63
N HIS A 672 -14.97 16.65 16.76
CA HIS A 672 -14.61 17.85 17.50
C HIS A 672 -14.13 18.94 16.54
N THR A 673 -14.19 20.20 16.98
CA THR A 673 -13.77 21.32 16.13
C THR A 673 -12.26 21.37 15.97
N HIS A 674 -11.51 20.99 17.03
CA HIS A 674 -10.06 21.06 17.12
C HIS A 674 -9.46 22.43 16.74
N ARG A 675 -10.25 23.50 16.91
CA ARG A 675 -9.83 24.87 16.59
C ARG A 675 -9.15 25.52 17.78
N LYS A 676 -8.18 26.38 17.51
CA LYS A 676 -7.49 27.13 18.56
C LYS A 676 -8.45 28.00 19.39
N ALA A 677 -9.47 28.57 18.77
CA ALA A 677 -10.48 29.38 19.45
C ALA A 677 -11.39 28.58 20.40
N ASP A 678 -11.49 27.27 20.19
CA ASP A 678 -12.31 26.35 20.99
C ASP A 678 -11.49 25.58 22.04
N TYR A 679 -10.17 25.81 22.07
CA TYR A 679 -9.26 25.19 23.03
C TYR A 679 -9.66 25.50 24.47
N ALA A 680 -9.85 24.46 25.27
CA ALA A 680 -10.42 24.57 26.60
C ALA A 680 -9.64 23.73 27.63
N PRO A 681 -8.49 24.19 28.14
CA PRO A 681 -7.78 23.52 29.23
C PRO A 681 -8.70 23.20 30.43
N LEU A 682 -8.41 22.12 31.14
CA LEU A 682 -9.05 21.79 32.40
C LEU A 682 -8.60 22.77 33.48
N LYS A 683 -9.52 23.16 34.36
CA LYS A 683 -9.17 23.78 35.63
C LYS A 683 -9.08 22.64 36.63
N GLY A 684 -7.97 22.49 37.36
CA GLY A 684 -7.72 21.30 38.19
C GLY A 684 -8.95 20.84 39.01
N ASN A 685 -9.29 19.55 38.88
CA ASN A 685 -10.47 18.88 39.45
C ASN A 685 -11.84 19.36 38.95
N GLU A 686 -11.92 20.17 37.90
CA GLU A 686 -13.17 20.49 37.20
C GLU A 686 -13.72 19.24 36.51
N VAL A 687 -14.96 18.88 36.82
CA VAL A 687 -15.65 17.75 36.20
C VAL A 687 -16.28 18.22 34.88
N VAL A 688 -15.81 17.66 33.77
CA VAL A 688 -16.32 17.97 32.43
C VAL A 688 -16.87 16.72 31.74
N PRO A 689 -17.95 16.84 30.95
CA PRO A 689 -18.37 15.78 30.06
C PRO A 689 -17.49 15.76 28.82
N VAL A 690 -17.17 14.56 28.34
CA VAL A 690 -16.46 14.32 27.08
C VAL A 690 -17.17 13.23 26.29
N GLU A 691 -17.14 13.34 24.97
CA GLU A 691 -17.60 12.30 24.05
C GLU A 691 -16.42 11.90 23.14
N ILE A 692 -16.08 10.62 23.10
CA ILE A 692 -14.97 10.06 22.34
C ILE A 692 -15.55 9.23 21.19
N GLU A 693 -15.05 9.46 19.97
CA GLU A 693 -15.43 8.66 18.80
C GLU A 693 -14.82 7.27 18.91
N ILE A 694 -15.64 6.23 18.73
CA ILE A 694 -15.15 4.86 18.57
C ILE A 694 -15.14 4.56 17.07
N ILE A 695 -13.95 4.39 16.51
CA ILE A 695 -13.73 4.21 15.08
C ILE A 695 -14.51 3.01 14.54
N PRO A 696 -14.93 3.04 13.26
CA PRO A 696 -15.73 1.98 12.70
C PRO A 696 -14.96 0.68 12.60
N ASN A 697 -15.62 -0.43 12.94
CA ASN A 697 -15.04 -1.76 12.80
C ASN A 697 -16.12 -2.84 12.60
N THR A 698 -15.70 -4.09 12.36
CA THR A 698 -16.57 -5.26 12.16
C THR A 698 -16.16 -6.42 13.08
N ALA A 699 -17.14 -7.08 13.72
CA ALA A 699 -16.95 -8.34 14.44
C ALA A 699 -18.25 -9.06 14.78
N LEU A 700 -18.15 -10.36 15.03
CA LEU A 700 -19.17 -11.15 15.72
C LEU A 700 -18.78 -11.29 17.20
N ILE A 701 -19.66 -10.83 18.10
CA ILE A 701 -19.58 -11.02 19.54
C ILE A 701 -20.55 -12.13 19.91
N ARG A 702 -20.04 -13.23 20.47
CA ARG A 702 -20.87 -14.41 20.77
C ARG A 702 -21.63 -14.25 22.10
N LYS A 703 -22.80 -14.85 22.17
CA LYS A 703 -23.52 -15.11 23.42
C LYS A 703 -22.58 -15.74 24.45
N GLY A 704 -22.67 -15.30 25.70
CA GLY A 704 -21.82 -15.78 26.78
C GLY A 704 -20.50 -15.02 26.92
N TYR A 705 -20.12 -14.20 25.92
CA TYR A 705 -18.90 -13.39 25.97
C TYR A 705 -19.13 -12.09 26.74
N ARG A 706 -18.06 -11.46 27.23
CA ARG A 706 -18.12 -10.18 27.95
C ARG A 706 -17.52 -9.05 27.12
N ILE A 707 -18.09 -7.86 27.28
CA ILE A 707 -17.53 -6.62 26.75
C ILE A 707 -16.65 -6.02 27.84
N ARG A 708 -15.40 -5.71 27.48
CA ARG A 708 -14.45 -4.98 28.31
C ARG A 708 -14.14 -3.64 27.65
N VAL A 709 -14.15 -2.57 28.44
CA VAL A 709 -13.75 -1.24 28.00
C VAL A 709 -12.66 -0.74 28.92
N ASP A 710 -11.48 -0.52 28.35
CA ASP A 710 -10.36 0.10 29.05
C ASP A 710 -10.37 1.61 28.79
N VAL A 711 -10.14 2.41 29.83
CA VAL A 711 -9.91 3.86 29.74
C VAL A 711 -8.51 4.15 30.29
N GLN A 712 -7.62 4.60 29.41
CA GLN A 712 -6.18 4.71 29.69
C GLN A 712 -5.68 6.14 29.42
N PRO A 713 -4.61 6.57 30.10
CA PRO A 713 -3.99 7.87 29.86
C PRO A 713 -3.08 7.89 28.63
N PHE A 714 -2.82 6.73 28.02
CA PHE A 714 -1.87 6.57 26.92
C PHE A 714 -2.14 5.31 26.12
N ASP A 715 -1.71 5.28 24.86
CA ASP A 715 -1.71 4.07 24.04
C ASP A 715 -0.32 3.45 23.87
N GLY A 716 -0.30 2.21 23.40
CA GLY A 716 0.94 1.49 23.09
C GLY A 716 1.47 0.66 24.24
N VAL A 717 1.07 -0.61 24.24
CA VAL A 717 1.83 -1.80 23.84
C VAL A 717 0.75 -2.78 23.31
N ASP A 718 1.05 -3.57 22.28
CA ASP A 718 0.10 -4.42 21.51
C ASP A 718 -0.75 -3.72 20.41
N HIS A 719 -0.54 -2.42 20.11
CA HIS A 719 -1.42 -1.69 19.14
C HIS A 719 -0.72 -0.96 17.98
N GLY A 720 0.61 -0.83 17.99
CA GLY A 720 1.37 -0.09 16.97
C GLY A 720 2.20 1.08 17.53
N PRO A 721 2.70 2.00 16.66
CA PRO A 721 3.40 3.22 17.04
C PRO A 721 2.54 4.13 17.93
N ARG A 722 3.16 4.82 18.88
CA ARG A 722 2.44 5.60 19.90
C ARG A 722 2.09 7.02 19.47
N HIS A 723 1.02 7.52 20.06
CA HIS A 723 0.75 8.96 20.08
C HIS A 723 1.75 9.71 20.99
N GLY A 724 1.84 11.02 20.79
CA GLY A 724 2.73 11.88 21.55
C GLY A 724 2.37 11.90 23.04
N TYR A 725 3.40 11.84 23.89
CA TYR A 725 3.28 11.94 25.35
C TYR A 725 3.83 13.27 25.83
N ASP A 726 3.00 14.06 26.51
CA ASP A 726 3.44 15.32 27.11
C ASP A 726 3.53 15.18 28.64
N SER A 727 4.76 15.13 29.14
CA SER A 727 5.02 14.96 30.57
C SER A 727 4.51 16.11 31.43
N ALA A 728 4.24 17.30 30.86
CA ALA A 728 3.84 18.48 31.62
C ALA A 728 2.48 18.32 32.32
N TYR A 729 1.55 17.54 31.74
CA TYR A 729 0.25 17.26 32.36
C TYR A 729 0.00 15.77 32.66
N HIS A 730 0.91 14.87 32.30
CA HIS A 730 0.83 13.45 32.68
C HIS A 730 1.61 13.12 33.95
N ASP A 731 2.87 13.54 34.06
CA ASP A 731 3.75 13.10 35.16
C ASP A 731 3.26 13.68 36.50
N GLY A 732 3.06 12.80 37.49
CA GLY A 732 2.47 13.14 38.79
C GLY A 732 0.96 13.46 38.80
N ALA A 733 0.28 13.46 37.65
CA ALA A 733 -1.13 13.82 37.57
C ALA A 733 -2.06 12.64 37.89
N ARG A 734 -3.21 12.96 38.49
CA ARG A 734 -4.30 12.00 38.73
C ARG A 734 -5.54 12.35 37.92
N ASN A 735 -6.02 11.37 37.18
CA ASN A 735 -7.27 11.43 36.43
C ASN A 735 -8.38 10.76 37.23
N THR A 736 -9.61 11.27 37.09
CA THR A 736 -10.79 10.74 37.78
C THR A 736 -11.92 10.54 36.79
N ILE A 737 -12.62 9.40 36.87
CA ILE A 737 -13.88 9.16 36.17
C ILE A 737 -15.04 9.19 37.18
N TYR A 738 -16.08 9.93 36.85
CA TYR A 738 -17.31 10.04 37.64
C TYR A 738 -18.43 9.25 36.98
N THR A 739 -19.17 8.48 37.78
CA THR A 739 -20.30 7.67 37.34
C THR A 739 -21.48 7.90 38.27
N GLY A 740 -22.69 8.01 37.75
CA GLY A 740 -23.87 8.13 38.60
C GLY A 740 -25.14 8.48 37.82
N PRO A 741 -26.29 8.57 38.52
CA PRO A 741 -27.56 8.92 37.89
C PRO A 741 -27.56 10.34 37.28
N ASP A 742 -26.85 11.30 37.88
CA ASP A 742 -26.74 12.67 37.38
C ASP A 742 -25.60 12.82 36.36
N ARG A 743 -24.67 11.86 36.35
CA ARG A 743 -23.53 11.77 35.44
C ARG A 743 -23.50 10.44 34.68
N PRO A 744 -24.49 10.17 33.81
CA PRO A 744 -24.55 8.91 33.08
C PRO A 744 -23.49 8.91 31.97
N GLY A 745 -22.36 8.26 32.25
CA GLY A 745 -21.37 7.86 31.25
C GLY A 745 -21.75 6.53 30.61
N PHE A 746 -21.48 6.36 29.31
CA PHE A 746 -21.78 5.13 28.57
C PHE A 746 -20.87 4.91 27.39
N ILE A 747 -20.71 3.67 26.95
CA ILE A 747 -20.28 3.34 25.59
C ILE A 747 -21.50 2.92 24.76
N GLN A 748 -21.60 3.45 23.55
CA GLN A 748 -22.66 3.21 22.59
C GLN A 748 -22.08 2.46 21.40
N LEU A 749 -22.56 1.23 21.14
CA LEU A 749 -21.98 0.32 20.15
C LEU A 749 -22.93 0.09 18.96
N PRO A 750 -22.41 -0.03 17.72
CA PRO A 750 -23.18 -0.29 16.50
C PRO A 750 -23.52 -1.77 16.37
N ILE A 751 -24.66 -2.19 16.88
CA ILE A 751 -25.12 -3.58 16.81
C ILE A 751 -26.11 -3.75 15.66
N VAL A 752 -25.71 -4.54 14.67
CA VAL A 752 -26.57 -4.94 13.54
C VAL A 752 -27.38 -6.17 13.93
N PRO A 753 -28.72 -6.08 13.95
CA PRO A 753 -29.57 -7.25 14.15
C PRO A 753 -29.36 -8.26 13.00
N ALA A 754 -29.36 -9.55 13.34
CA ALA A 754 -29.32 -10.62 12.35
C ALA A 754 -30.44 -10.44 11.31
N GLN A 755 -30.14 -10.69 10.03
CA GLN A 755 -31.17 -10.76 9.01
C GLN A 755 -32.17 -11.86 9.41
N ARG A 756 -33.41 -11.48 9.74
CA ARG A 756 -34.50 -12.45 9.80
C ARG A 756 -34.71 -12.93 8.36
N SER A 757 -34.26 -14.13 8.06
CA SER A 757 -34.52 -14.86 6.82
C SER A 757 -36.00 -14.90 6.48
#